data_AF-A0A931WG05-F1
#
_entry.id   AF-A0A931WG05-F1
#
_cell.length_a   1.000
_cell.length_b   1.000
_cell.length_c   1.000
_cell.angle_alpha   90.00
_cell.angle_beta   90.00
_cell.angle_gamma   90.00
#
_symmetry.space_group_name_H-M   'P 1'
#
loop_
_entity.id
_entity.type
_entity.pdbx_description
1 polymer ?
#
loop_
_entity_poly.entity_id
_entity_poly.type
_entity_poly.pdbx_seq_one_letter_code
_entity_poly.pdbx_strand_id
1 'polypeptide(L)'
;MRFQSLALFFLITVAGLWPVNEAGAQAFGKNRLLTRKYPYKIWETDHFKIHYYEENPLLLEECARYLEAAYADVTDLLDAKPNKKLPFFLYTNHNEFEQTRIVNIGEGTGGVTEAFKDRLLIFNNGSMAWLKHVIFHEFTHEVQFAILNEGFWKSARLLKSILYPLWLMEGSAEYASGNIDTATDLMYARDAATSQTSPAFSVRDLHNFNHLKPNQVTKAYKQGGTMMEFIVEEYGRDKLGKLFKSYRERFDAASVLIDVLGLDDERFDRNFREWLEEKYGEPAKRLDEPTKYGPRLTAAEPPVPVFNWSPAASPDGGRIFFIGMREGYPAVYELDLKSGRKSALVGRNFRQLDWIALDNRNLSVSADGRYLYFIGEKNLKDYLYRYDRNSKDLKRYQFSEFSALKSPAPDPADPNRVALGGMDNGFYDLYIVDLTRQKIAERITSDPQDDDDPAFLPDGSGLIYSTEVGISSQGFPNRDLYLWRKDSGIAESLTQGPHIEKEPAVSPDGKRILFVSDEDGTWDLYELNLEGNKITRRTRVIGGAFSPNYLNGDILFAGFRDGEVHAYRGTFDALSSEDKTQVMAVAQKPAKRIEKELPQLDYKGPYRPRFGTDLFFPAFFFSTQGGFFAFAYWQGSDMLGYHNMGTNLLLNSGSGILDYSIGYSFARFRPELQFVFKGSHYRDPFLVSDKGEDLRKKEHLQAMFVSYPLDRQHRIEAGTQFVERYHTFPSDPVALTNLQDLRLIGQFVRDTTTGPYLVVTKGSRLALGVRRAVPMFEFDLDYVSKFAEWHQFIPIGKDSAVASRFEFNRSYGPSYEVFPLTGQGGVRGYAREPDSAKKRGTLVNNLELRFPLFPDVNYHMWYIFPDFYIKNIYLNLFSDQGVRWDDETEDFWRDRQARRKTDILHSAGFGLRFNTFILETFPFFFTLEWAKRTASNGGVLYGSVVQYFLFQ
;
A
#
# COMPACT_ATOMS: atom_id res chain seq x y z
N MET A 1 36.22 -17.14 -6.87
CA MET A 1 34.84 -16.89 -7.35
C MET A 1 34.73 -15.42 -7.70
N ARG A 2 34.52 -15.06 -8.98
CA ARG A 2 34.47 -13.67 -9.44
C ARG A 2 33.06 -13.09 -9.26
N PHE A 3 32.96 -11.93 -8.61
CA PHE A 3 31.73 -11.19 -8.25
C PHE A 3 30.73 -10.99 -9.41
N GLN A 4 31.20 -10.91 -10.66
CA GLN A 4 30.33 -10.76 -11.85
C GLN A 4 29.39 -11.95 -12.10
N SER A 5 29.74 -13.14 -11.61
CA SER A 5 28.92 -14.35 -11.74
C SER A 5 27.70 -14.34 -10.81
N LEU A 6 27.76 -13.60 -9.69
CA LEU A 6 26.65 -13.48 -8.74
C LEU A 6 25.58 -12.52 -9.25
N ALA A 7 25.97 -11.36 -9.78
CA ALA A 7 25.03 -10.33 -10.24
C ALA A 7 24.14 -10.80 -11.40
N LEU A 8 24.69 -11.61 -12.31
CA LEU A 8 23.93 -12.15 -13.44
C LEU A 8 23.00 -13.27 -12.98
N PHE A 9 23.52 -14.24 -12.20
CA PHE A 9 22.71 -15.29 -11.54
C PHE A 9 21.56 -14.69 -10.72
N PHE A 10 21.79 -13.52 -10.11
CA PHE A 10 20.78 -12.77 -9.38
C PHE A 10 19.67 -12.24 -10.30
N LEU A 11 19.98 -11.62 -11.44
CA LEU A 11 18.98 -11.18 -12.44
C LEU A 11 18.09 -12.32 -12.96
N ILE A 12 18.61 -13.54 -13.04
CA ILE A 12 17.86 -14.72 -13.48
C ILE A 12 17.03 -15.31 -12.35
N THR A 13 17.52 -15.25 -11.10
CA THR A 13 16.70 -15.54 -9.92
C THR A 13 15.55 -14.53 -9.83
N VAL A 14 15.81 -13.26 -10.15
CA VAL A 14 14.83 -12.17 -10.15
C VAL A 14 13.80 -12.36 -11.28
N ALA A 15 14.20 -12.79 -12.48
CA ALA A 15 13.27 -12.99 -13.58
C ALA A 15 12.57 -14.37 -13.55
N GLY A 16 13.27 -15.41 -13.06
CA GLY A 16 12.81 -16.80 -13.02
C GLY A 16 11.90 -17.15 -11.83
N LEU A 17 11.88 -16.30 -10.80
CA LEU A 17 10.97 -16.41 -9.66
C LEU A 17 9.64 -15.69 -9.87
N TRP A 18 9.37 -15.06 -11.01
CA TRP A 18 8.07 -14.45 -11.29
C TRP A 18 6.99 -15.55 -11.27
N PRO A 19 6.13 -15.63 -10.24
CA PRO A 19 5.01 -16.54 -10.33
C PRO A 19 4.10 -15.98 -11.42
N VAL A 20 3.88 -16.77 -12.47
CA VAL A 20 2.82 -16.51 -13.46
C VAL A 20 1.42 -16.57 -12.78
N ASN A 21 1.34 -16.96 -11.50
CA ASN A 21 0.10 -17.12 -10.75
C ASN A 21 0.22 -16.65 -9.29
N GLU A 22 0.43 -15.37 -9.03
CA GLU A 22 -0.16 -14.79 -7.80
C GLU A 22 -1.63 -14.47 -8.05
N ALA A 23 -2.39 -15.56 -8.02
CA ALA A 23 -3.83 -15.63 -7.96
C ALA A 23 -4.41 -14.78 -6.82
N GLY A 24 -4.78 -13.54 -7.10
CA GLY A 24 -5.74 -12.79 -6.29
C GLY A 24 -5.32 -12.41 -4.87
N ALA A 25 -4.03 -12.44 -4.53
CA ALA A 25 -3.52 -12.04 -3.21
C ALA A 25 -2.67 -10.76 -3.26
N GLN A 26 -3.01 -9.76 -2.43
CA GLN A 26 -2.18 -8.59 -2.10
C GLN A 26 -1.09 -8.97 -1.07
N ALA A 27 -0.24 -8.01 -0.69
CA ALA A 27 0.74 -8.16 0.38
C ALA A 27 0.15 -8.90 1.62
N PHE A 28 0.88 -9.91 2.12
CA PHE A 28 0.45 -10.82 3.20
C PHE A 28 -0.77 -11.71 2.86
N GLY A 29 -1.01 -12.03 1.60
CA GLY A 29 -1.98 -13.09 1.24
C GLY A 29 -3.45 -12.66 1.21
N LYS A 30 -3.75 -11.35 1.35
CA LYS A 30 -5.13 -10.80 1.39
C LYS A 30 -5.81 -10.87 0.02
N ASN A 31 -7.08 -11.26 -0.03
CA ASN A 31 -7.78 -11.44 -1.30
C ASN A 31 -8.16 -10.09 -1.96
N ARG A 32 -8.02 -10.00 -3.29
CA ARG A 32 -8.62 -8.91 -4.08
C ARG A 32 -10.12 -9.15 -4.27
N LEU A 33 -10.93 -8.22 -3.77
CA LEU A 33 -12.39 -8.31 -3.82
C LEU A 33 -12.94 -7.56 -5.04
N LEU A 34 -13.94 -8.12 -5.72
CA LEU A 34 -14.75 -7.40 -6.69
C LEU A 34 -16.19 -7.33 -6.16
N THR A 35 -16.71 -6.11 -5.98
CA THR A 35 -18.01 -5.87 -5.35
C THR A 35 -19.15 -5.75 -6.35
N ARG A 36 -18.88 -5.24 -7.56
CA ARG A 36 -19.83 -5.12 -8.67
C ARG A 36 -19.15 -5.24 -10.03
N LYS A 37 -19.94 -5.23 -11.11
CA LYS A 37 -19.44 -5.18 -12.49
C LYS A 37 -19.30 -3.71 -12.92
N TYR A 38 -18.22 -3.39 -13.63
CA TYR A 38 -17.94 -2.05 -14.13
C TYR A 38 -18.08 -2.03 -15.67
N PRO A 39 -19.16 -1.47 -16.23
CA PRO A 39 -19.40 -1.42 -17.67
C PRO A 39 -18.65 -0.25 -18.32
N TYR A 40 -17.32 -0.33 -18.38
CA TYR A 40 -16.48 0.73 -18.95
C TYR A 40 -16.93 1.17 -20.35
N LYS A 41 -17.03 2.49 -20.50
CA LYS A 41 -17.22 3.25 -21.73
C LYS A 41 -15.91 3.94 -22.10
N ILE A 42 -15.71 4.20 -23.39
CA ILE A 42 -14.52 4.89 -23.89
C ILE A 42 -14.93 6.26 -24.45
N TRP A 43 -14.30 7.29 -23.90
CA TRP A 43 -14.31 8.66 -24.44
C TRP A 43 -12.90 9.03 -24.92
N GLU A 44 -12.80 9.88 -25.92
CA GLU A 44 -11.51 10.37 -26.41
C GLU A 44 -11.46 11.89 -26.42
N THR A 45 -10.27 12.40 -26.11
CA THR A 45 -9.84 13.78 -26.35
C THR A 45 -8.73 13.75 -27.43
N ASP A 46 -8.02 14.86 -27.62
CA ASP A 46 -6.91 14.93 -28.56
C ASP A 46 -5.77 13.98 -28.17
N HIS A 47 -5.44 13.90 -26.88
CA HIS A 47 -4.29 13.13 -26.40
C HIS A 47 -4.66 11.90 -25.56
N PHE A 48 -5.92 11.74 -25.12
CA PHE A 48 -6.30 10.68 -24.18
C PHE A 48 -7.46 9.80 -24.64
N LYS A 49 -7.47 8.57 -24.12
CA LYS A 49 -8.59 7.61 -24.18
C LYS A 49 -9.07 7.34 -22.75
N ILE A 50 -10.14 8.01 -22.36
CA ILE A 50 -10.72 7.96 -21.03
C ILE A 50 -11.64 6.75 -20.91
N HIS A 51 -11.32 5.85 -19.98
CA HIS A 51 -12.11 4.70 -19.59
C HIS A 51 -12.87 5.04 -18.32
N TYR A 52 -14.19 5.15 -18.43
CA TYR A 52 -15.07 5.50 -17.30
C TYR A 52 -16.36 4.67 -17.36
N TYR A 53 -16.88 4.26 -16.22
CA TYR A 53 -18.02 3.33 -16.14
C TYR A 53 -19.31 3.96 -15.61
N GLU A 54 -19.25 5.14 -14.98
CA GLU A 54 -20.42 5.85 -14.48
C GLU A 54 -20.97 6.87 -15.49
N GLU A 55 -22.12 7.45 -15.17
CA GLU A 55 -22.78 8.50 -15.94
C GLU A 55 -22.75 9.84 -15.21
N ASN A 56 -21.54 10.35 -14.94
CA ASN A 56 -21.32 11.74 -14.48
C ASN A 56 -20.62 12.57 -15.57
N PRO A 57 -21.37 13.36 -16.37
CA PRO A 57 -20.79 14.23 -17.39
C PRO A 57 -19.87 15.33 -16.80
N LEU A 58 -20.21 15.89 -15.64
CA LEU A 58 -19.43 16.97 -15.03
C LEU A 58 -18.03 16.49 -14.64
N LEU A 59 -17.94 15.38 -13.92
CA LEU A 59 -16.66 14.81 -13.51
C LEU A 59 -15.81 14.40 -14.73
N LEU A 60 -16.45 13.85 -15.78
CA LEU A 60 -15.75 13.55 -17.02
C LEU A 60 -15.17 14.81 -17.68
N GLU A 61 -15.99 15.84 -17.86
CA GLU A 61 -15.59 17.08 -18.51
C GLU A 61 -14.42 17.75 -17.79
N GLU A 62 -14.46 17.76 -16.46
CA GLU A 62 -13.38 18.28 -15.62
C GLU A 62 -12.11 17.44 -15.72
N CYS A 63 -12.22 16.11 -15.65
CA CYS A 63 -11.09 15.20 -15.90
C CYS A 63 -10.44 15.47 -17.26
N ALA A 64 -11.25 15.56 -18.32
CA ALA A 64 -10.76 15.78 -19.67
C ALA A 64 -10.03 17.12 -19.80
N ARG A 65 -10.58 18.18 -19.18
CA ARG A 65 -9.96 19.50 -19.12
C ARG A 65 -8.59 19.46 -18.44
N TYR A 66 -8.49 18.80 -17.28
CA TYR A 66 -7.23 18.69 -16.56
C TYR A 66 -6.20 17.81 -17.28
N LEU A 67 -6.64 16.75 -17.96
CA LEU A 67 -5.75 15.90 -18.76
C LEU A 67 -5.09 16.68 -19.90
N GLU A 68 -5.87 17.45 -20.66
CA GLU A 68 -5.35 18.26 -21.77
C GLU A 68 -4.46 19.42 -21.28
N ALA A 69 -4.78 20.02 -20.12
CA ALA A 69 -3.92 21.00 -19.48
C ALA A 69 -2.58 20.37 -19.02
N ALA A 70 -2.63 19.20 -18.38
CA ALA A 70 -1.43 18.47 -17.97
C ALA A 70 -0.57 18.11 -19.18
N TYR A 71 -1.19 17.68 -20.29
CA TYR A 71 -0.48 17.41 -21.54
C TYR A 71 0.31 18.64 -22.01
N ALA A 72 -0.33 19.80 -22.07
CA ALA A 72 0.33 21.03 -22.51
C ALA A 72 1.50 21.42 -21.58
N ASP A 73 1.27 21.46 -20.27
CA ASP A 73 2.21 22.02 -19.30
C ASP A 73 3.41 21.10 -19.04
N VAL A 74 3.16 19.80 -18.85
CA VAL A 74 4.20 18.83 -18.48
C VAL A 74 5.09 18.47 -19.67
N THR A 75 4.52 18.37 -20.88
CA THR A 75 5.34 18.09 -22.08
C THR A 75 6.28 19.24 -22.43
N ASP A 76 5.87 20.48 -22.14
CA ASP A 76 6.73 21.66 -22.22
C ASP A 76 7.80 21.66 -21.11
N LEU A 77 7.42 21.32 -19.87
CA LEU A 77 8.35 21.26 -18.73
C LEU A 77 9.51 20.28 -18.95
N LEU A 78 9.21 19.08 -19.45
CA LEU A 78 10.20 18.03 -19.65
C LEU A 78 10.77 17.98 -21.08
N ASP A 79 10.29 18.86 -21.97
CA ASP A 79 10.67 18.93 -23.39
C ASP A 79 10.59 17.55 -24.08
N ALA A 80 9.45 16.89 -23.90
CA ALA A 80 9.16 15.57 -24.43
C ALA A 80 7.65 15.34 -24.60
N LYS A 81 7.26 14.65 -25.68
CA LYS A 81 5.85 14.37 -25.98
C LYS A 81 5.63 12.87 -26.17
N PRO A 82 4.59 12.29 -25.54
CA PRO A 82 4.15 10.93 -25.84
C PRO A 82 3.81 10.79 -27.34
N ASN A 83 4.20 9.68 -27.95
CA ASN A 83 4.05 9.44 -29.39
C ASN A 83 2.68 8.90 -29.81
N LYS A 84 1.75 8.74 -28.86
CA LYS A 84 0.43 8.12 -29.05
C LYS A 84 -0.59 8.69 -28.07
N LYS A 85 -1.88 8.49 -28.37
CA LYS A 85 -2.95 8.75 -27.40
C LYS A 85 -2.84 7.79 -26.21
N LEU A 86 -2.93 8.32 -24.99
CA LEU A 86 -2.70 7.58 -23.76
C LEU A 86 -4.01 7.06 -23.13
N PRO A 87 -4.05 5.81 -22.67
CA PRO A 87 -5.19 5.28 -21.92
C PRO A 87 -5.23 5.81 -20.49
N PHE A 88 -6.36 6.42 -20.13
CA PHE A 88 -6.65 6.94 -18.79
C PHE A 88 -7.84 6.17 -18.19
N PHE A 89 -7.80 5.86 -16.89
CA PHE A 89 -8.87 5.15 -16.17
C PHE A 89 -9.33 5.99 -14.98
N LEU A 90 -10.59 6.38 -15.01
CA LEU A 90 -11.22 7.16 -13.96
C LEU A 90 -12.09 6.25 -13.07
N TYR A 91 -11.85 6.31 -11.76
CA TYR A 91 -12.65 5.63 -10.75
C TYR A 91 -13.42 6.65 -9.90
N THR A 92 -14.64 6.32 -9.50
CA THR A 92 -15.52 7.27 -8.80
C THR A 92 -15.05 7.57 -7.37
N ASN A 93 -14.40 6.60 -6.70
CA ASN A 93 -13.84 6.72 -5.36
C ASN A 93 -12.70 5.71 -5.12
N HIS A 94 -11.99 5.85 -3.99
CA HIS A 94 -10.84 5.01 -3.64
C HIS A 94 -11.19 3.52 -3.48
N ASN A 95 -12.33 3.21 -2.86
CA ASN A 95 -12.81 1.84 -2.67
C ASN A 95 -12.98 1.08 -4.00
N GLU A 96 -13.38 1.76 -5.07
CA GLU A 96 -13.51 1.17 -6.41
C GLU A 96 -12.17 1.08 -7.15
N PHE A 97 -11.28 2.04 -6.90
CA PHE A 97 -9.91 2.03 -7.40
C PHE A 97 -9.09 0.86 -6.85
N GLU A 98 -9.24 0.54 -5.55
CA GLU A 98 -8.63 -0.66 -4.94
C GLU A 98 -9.06 -1.99 -5.59
N GLN A 99 -10.18 -1.99 -6.32
CA GLN A 99 -10.71 -3.18 -7.00
C GLN A 99 -10.14 -3.37 -8.41
N THR A 100 -9.25 -2.48 -8.86
CA THR A 100 -8.63 -2.58 -10.19
C THR A 100 -7.88 -3.91 -10.38
N ARG A 101 -7.89 -4.39 -11.62
CA ARG A 101 -7.14 -5.59 -12.03
C ARG A 101 -5.85 -5.25 -12.80
N ILE A 102 -5.56 -3.95 -12.95
CA ILE A 102 -4.39 -3.45 -13.66
C ILE A 102 -3.14 -3.54 -12.79
N VAL A 103 -3.18 -3.01 -11.56
CA VAL A 103 -2.05 -2.91 -10.60
C VAL A 103 -2.52 -3.23 -9.16
N ASN A 104 -1.59 -3.38 -8.21
CA ASN A 104 -1.91 -3.58 -6.79
C ASN A 104 -2.03 -2.23 -6.08
N ILE A 105 -3.25 -1.76 -5.85
CA ILE A 105 -3.46 -0.51 -5.10
C ILE A 105 -3.49 -0.79 -3.59
N GLY A 106 -2.78 0.03 -2.82
CA GLY A 106 -2.90 0.08 -1.36
C GLY A 106 -3.70 1.30 -0.88
N GLU A 107 -4.16 1.24 0.37
CA GLU A 107 -5.07 2.22 1.04
C GLU A 107 -4.57 3.68 1.05
N GLY A 108 -3.28 3.93 0.75
CA GLY A 108 -2.68 5.28 0.70
C GLY A 108 -2.32 5.78 -0.69
N THR A 109 -2.74 5.09 -1.76
CA THR A 109 -2.32 5.39 -3.14
C THR A 109 -3.25 6.41 -3.79
N GLY A 110 -2.74 7.59 -4.15
CA GLY A 110 -3.53 8.68 -4.77
C GLY A 110 -3.89 8.45 -6.24
N GLY A 111 -2.93 7.97 -7.02
CA GLY A 111 -3.04 7.59 -8.43
C GLY A 111 -1.93 6.58 -8.77
N VAL A 112 -1.97 6.00 -9.97
CA VAL A 112 -0.88 5.15 -10.47
C VAL A 112 -0.68 5.33 -11.96
N THR A 113 0.59 5.44 -12.34
CA THR A 113 1.06 5.40 -13.71
C THR A 113 1.84 4.12 -14.01
N GLU A 114 1.33 3.34 -14.95
CA GLU A 114 1.79 1.99 -15.24
C GLU A 114 2.54 1.94 -16.59
N ALA A 115 3.86 1.74 -16.54
CA ALA A 115 4.78 1.92 -17.67
C ALA A 115 4.80 0.79 -18.74
N PHE A 116 4.28 -0.41 -18.47
CA PHE A 116 4.14 -1.51 -19.44
C PHE A 116 3.22 -1.07 -20.59
N LYS A 117 2.00 -0.61 -20.29
CA LYS A 117 1.01 -0.18 -21.30
C LYS A 117 0.74 1.31 -21.36
N ASP A 118 1.46 2.09 -20.54
CA ASP A 118 1.32 3.54 -20.43
C ASP A 118 -0.11 3.89 -19.96
N ARG A 119 -0.54 3.26 -18.85
CA ARG A 119 -1.89 3.41 -18.27
C ARG A 119 -1.84 4.34 -17.07
N LEU A 120 -2.64 5.39 -17.11
CA LEU A 120 -2.85 6.29 -15.98
C LEU A 120 -4.16 5.92 -15.28
N LEU A 121 -4.13 5.70 -13.97
CA LEU A 121 -5.29 5.35 -13.18
C LEU A 121 -5.45 6.32 -12.02
N ILE A 122 -6.63 6.93 -11.92
CA ILE A 122 -6.92 7.93 -10.89
C ILE A 122 -8.33 7.70 -10.38
N PHE A 123 -8.50 7.75 -9.06
CA PHE A 123 -9.83 7.81 -8.45
C PHE A 123 -10.26 9.24 -8.23
N ASN A 124 -11.50 9.50 -7.89
CA ASN A 124 -11.97 10.83 -7.51
C ASN A 124 -12.27 10.85 -6.01
N ASN A 125 -11.76 11.86 -5.28
CA ASN A 125 -12.04 12.05 -3.85
C ASN A 125 -13.09 13.15 -3.60
N GLY A 126 -13.77 13.65 -4.64
CA GLY A 126 -14.72 14.76 -4.58
C GLY A 126 -14.09 16.13 -4.82
N SER A 127 -12.83 16.34 -4.42
CA SER A 127 -12.11 17.60 -4.56
C SER A 127 -11.57 17.79 -5.98
N MET A 128 -11.90 18.94 -6.59
CA MET A 128 -11.38 19.29 -7.91
C MET A 128 -9.92 19.71 -7.84
N ALA A 129 -9.49 20.28 -6.71
CA ALA A 129 -8.08 20.62 -6.45
C ALA A 129 -7.22 19.34 -6.45
N TRP A 130 -7.69 18.33 -5.73
CA TRP A 130 -7.03 17.03 -5.64
C TRP A 130 -7.03 16.31 -6.99
N LEU A 131 -8.14 16.29 -7.70
CA LEU A 131 -8.22 15.65 -9.02
C LEU A 131 -7.23 16.26 -10.01
N LYS A 132 -7.13 17.59 -10.07
CA LYS A 132 -6.14 18.29 -10.90
C LYS A 132 -4.71 17.91 -10.52
N HIS A 133 -4.38 17.99 -9.24
CA HIS A 133 -3.03 17.70 -8.73
C HIS A 133 -2.60 16.27 -9.11
N VAL A 134 -3.44 15.26 -8.82
CA VAL A 134 -3.11 13.87 -9.12
C VAL A 134 -3.02 13.62 -10.63
N ILE A 135 -3.87 14.25 -11.45
CA ILE A 135 -3.75 14.15 -12.92
C ILE A 135 -2.39 14.64 -13.41
N PHE A 136 -1.93 15.80 -12.96
CA PHE A 136 -0.64 16.33 -13.36
C PHE A 136 0.52 15.48 -12.82
N HIS A 137 0.41 14.99 -11.58
CA HIS A 137 1.42 14.12 -10.95
C HIS A 137 1.60 12.84 -11.78
N GLU A 138 0.53 12.10 -12.00
CA GLU A 138 0.56 10.85 -12.75
C GLU A 138 0.94 11.06 -14.23
N PHE A 139 0.43 12.11 -14.86
CA PHE A 139 0.82 12.42 -16.23
C PHE A 139 2.32 12.75 -16.36
N THR A 140 2.93 13.33 -15.33
CA THR A 140 4.38 13.57 -15.31
C THR A 140 5.16 12.27 -15.39
N HIS A 141 4.74 11.22 -14.69
CA HIS A 141 5.35 9.91 -14.83
C HIS A 141 5.25 9.37 -16.27
N GLU A 142 4.15 9.60 -16.98
CA GLU A 142 4.09 9.15 -18.37
C GLU A 142 5.05 9.90 -19.30
N VAL A 143 5.25 11.20 -19.09
CA VAL A 143 6.24 11.95 -19.88
C VAL A 143 7.66 11.49 -19.52
N GLN A 144 7.93 11.20 -18.24
CA GLN A 144 9.20 10.59 -17.82
C GLN A 144 9.43 9.23 -18.48
N PHE A 145 8.43 8.34 -18.48
CA PHE A 145 8.50 7.04 -19.15
C PHE A 145 8.63 7.18 -20.67
N ALA A 146 8.01 8.19 -21.28
CA ALA A 146 8.20 8.50 -22.70
C ALA A 146 9.68 8.82 -23.01
N ILE A 147 10.38 9.54 -22.12
CA ILE A 147 11.81 9.84 -22.27
C ILE A 147 12.66 8.58 -22.06
N LEU A 148 12.41 7.87 -20.97
CA LEU A 148 13.28 6.83 -20.42
C LEU A 148 13.08 5.45 -21.06
N ASN A 149 11.85 5.10 -21.42
CA ASN A 149 11.48 3.73 -21.80
C ASN A 149 11.19 3.57 -23.31
N GLU A 150 10.84 4.63 -24.05
CA GLU A 150 10.51 4.51 -25.48
C GLU A 150 11.71 4.21 -26.37
N GLY A 151 11.70 3.09 -27.08
CA GLY A 151 12.69 2.73 -28.09
C GLY A 151 12.51 1.31 -28.61
N PHE A 152 13.47 0.82 -29.40
CA PHE A 152 13.41 -0.51 -30.04
C PHE A 152 13.16 -1.66 -29.06
N TRP A 153 13.65 -1.58 -27.82
CA TRP A 153 13.48 -2.63 -26.81
C TRP A 153 12.95 -2.08 -25.47
N LYS A 154 11.69 -1.62 -25.46
CA LYS A 154 11.00 -1.05 -24.28
C LYS A 154 11.18 -1.91 -23.02
N SER A 155 11.02 -3.24 -23.13
CA SER A 155 11.14 -4.15 -21.97
C SER A 155 12.53 -4.14 -21.32
N ALA A 156 13.62 -4.03 -22.08
CA ALA A 156 14.96 -3.90 -21.49
C ALA A 156 15.15 -2.55 -20.79
N ARG A 157 14.52 -1.48 -21.29
CA ARG A 157 14.56 -0.17 -20.66
C ARG A 157 13.70 -0.09 -19.40
N LEU A 158 12.57 -0.78 -19.37
CA LEU A 158 11.78 -0.96 -18.16
C LEU A 158 12.58 -1.63 -17.05
N LEU A 159 13.51 -2.54 -17.36
CA LEU A 159 14.41 -3.11 -16.32
C LEU A 159 15.41 -2.11 -15.76
N LYS A 160 15.67 -0.99 -16.46
CA LYS A 160 16.49 0.10 -15.95
C LYS A 160 15.72 1.01 -14.99
N SER A 161 14.39 0.91 -14.93
CA SER A 161 13.56 1.79 -14.08
C SER A 161 13.93 1.73 -12.60
N ILE A 162 14.43 0.58 -12.17
CA ILE A 162 14.91 0.30 -10.82
C ILE A 162 16.14 1.14 -10.42
N LEU A 163 16.78 1.80 -11.38
CA LEU A 163 17.96 2.65 -11.19
C LEU A 163 17.62 4.14 -11.32
N TYR A 164 16.38 4.48 -11.63
CA TYR A 164 15.97 5.88 -11.71
C TYR A 164 15.67 6.38 -10.29
N PRO A 165 16.30 7.48 -9.85
CA PRO A 165 16.12 7.97 -8.50
C PRO A 165 14.68 8.45 -8.25
N LEU A 166 14.09 8.02 -7.14
CA LEU A 166 12.75 8.44 -6.74
C LEU A 166 12.69 9.93 -6.41
N TRP A 167 13.73 10.55 -5.86
CA TRP A 167 13.75 12.01 -5.64
C TRP A 167 13.54 12.81 -6.93
N LEU A 168 13.99 12.28 -8.08
CA LEU A 168 13.80 12.93 -9.37
C LEU A 168 12.46 12.54 -10.00
N MET A 169 12.11 11.24 -9.97
CA MET A 169 10.85 10.73 -10.52
C MET A 169 9.65 11.34 -9.79
N GLU A 170 9.58 11.17 -8.47
CA GLU A 170 8.51 11.72 -7.64
C GLU A 170 8.65 13.23 -7.47
N GLY A 171 9.87 13.74 -7.27
CA GLY A 171 10.07 15.16 -7.07
C GLY A 171 9.63 16.02 -8.25
N SER A 172 9.90 15.59 -9.49
CA SER A 172 9.41 16.33 -10.67
C SER A 172 7.92 16.15 -10.92
N ALA A 173 7.32 15.03 -10.49
CA ALA A 173 5.87 14.86 -10.51
C ALA A 173 5.17 15.78 -9.49
N GLU A 174 5.69 15.88 -8.26
CA GLU A 174 5.23 16.82 -7.23
C GLU A 174 5.42 18.28 -7.66
N TYR A 175 6.55 18.61 -8.29
CA TYR A 175 6.80 19.95 -8.80
C TYR A 175 5.85 20.32 -9.96
N ALA A 176 5.62 19.38 -10.89
CA ALA A 176 4.78 19.60 -12.06
C ALA A 176 3.28 19.64 -11.71
N SER A 177 2.86 18.90 -10.68
CA SER A 177 1.48 18.90 -10.20
C SER A 177 1.08 20.19 -9.51
N GLY A 178 2.05 21.01 -9.11
CA GLY A 178 1.83 22.26 -8.41
C GLY A 178 1.24 22.03 -7.02
N ASN A 179 1.16 23.11 -6.25
CA ASN A 179 0.85 23.01 -4.83
C ASN A 179 -0.67 23.07 -4.61
N ILE A 180 -1.30 21.89 -4.52
CA ILE A 180 -2.69 21.76 -4.04
C ILE A 180 -2.87 22.44 -2.66
N ASP A 181 -1.81 22.40 -1.85
CA ASP A 181 -1.71 22.93 -0.51
C ASP A 181 -0.27 23.44 -0.31
N THR A 182 -0.05 24.71 -0.64
CA THR A 182 1.27 25.33 -0.54
C THR A 182 1.79 25.31 0.91
N ALA A 183 0.91 25.45 1.90
CA ALA A 183 1.33 25.46 3.30
C ALA A 183 1.86 24.10 3.78
N THR A 184 1.37 22.99 3.25
CA THR A 184 1.89 21.64 3.56
C THR A 184 3.28 21.41 2.96
N ASP A 185 3.52 21.82 1.71
CA ASP A 185 4.85 21.67 1.10
C ASP A 185 5.89 22.54 1.84
N LEU A 186 5.51 23.79 2.14
CA LEU A 186 6.32 24.71 2.94
C LEU A 186 6.53 24.22 4.38
N MET A 187 5.58 23.48 4.95
CA MET A 187 5.72 22.87 6.27
C MET A 187 6.87 21.86 6.29
N TYR A 188 6.93 20.93 5.32
CA TYR A 188 8.02 19.95 5.24
C TYR A 188 9.37 20.60 4.91
N ALA A 189 9.39 21.60 4.02
CA ALA A 189 10.61 22.34 3.68
C ALA A 189 11.17 23.10 4.90
N ARG A 190 10.34 23.81 5.67
CA ARG A 190 10.74 24.52 6.90
C ARG A 190 11.21 23.56 7.99
N ASP A 191 10.51 22.43 8.19
CA ASP A 191 10.93 21.41 9.15
C ASP A 191 12.29 20.81 8.77
N ALA A 192 12.49 20.51 7.48
CA ALA A 192 13.77 19.98 6.99
C ALA A 192 14.94 20.98 7.10
N ALA A 193 14.66 22.28 6.99
CA ALA A 193 15.65 23.35 7.19
C ALA A 193 16.01 23.54 8.67
N THR A 194 15.00 23.58 9.55
CA THR A 194 15.17 24.03 10.94
C THR A 194 15.27 22.91 11.98
N SER A 195 14.92 21.67 11.63
CA SER A 195 14.98 20.54 12.57
C SER A 195 16.39 19.98 12.72
N GLN A 196 16.84 19.82 13.96
CA GLN A 196 18.08 19.10 14.27
C GLN A 196 17.90 17.57 14.32
N THR A 197 16.68 17.10 14.58
CA THR A 197 16.34 15.67 14.74
C THR A 197 15.78 15.06 13.47
N SER A 198 15.26 15.88 12.57
CA SER A 198 14.73 15.53 11.25
C SER A 198 15.27 16.52 10.18
N PRO A 199 16.58 16.60 9.94
CA PRO A 199 17.13 17.46 8.89
C PRO A 199 16.79 16.93 7.49
N ALA A 200 17.02 17.75 6.46
CA ALA A 200 16.89 17.35 5.05
C ALA A 200 17.75 16.11 4.72
N PHE A 201 17.17 15.15 3.99
CA PHE A 201 17.86 13.97 3.47
C PHE A 201 18.94 14.35 2.44
N SER A 202 19.98 13.52 2.29
CA SER A 202 20.89 13.65 1.15
C SER A 202 20.23 13.15 -0.14
N VAL A 203 20.72 13.58 -1.30
CA VAL A 203 20.28 13.06 -2.60
C VAL A 203 20.51 11.54 -2.73
N ARG A 204 21.52 11.00 -2.03
CA ARG A 204 21.80 9.56 -1.96
C ARG A 204 20.71 8.83 -1.16
N ASP A 205 20.32 9.36 0.00
CA ASP A 205 19.23 8.80 0.83
C ASP A 205 17.86 8.86 0.15
N LEU A 206 17.70 9.67 -0.88
CA LEU A 206 16.45 9.79 -1.63
C LEU A 206 16.49 9.06 -2.98
N HIS A 207 17.52 8.27 -3.26
CA HIS A 207 17.55 7.44 -4.47
C HIS A 207 16.35 6.47 -4.50
N ASN A 208 15.95 5.93 -3.35
CA ASN A 208 14.72 5.15 -3.17
C ASN A 208 14.12 5.35 -1.76
N PHE A 209 12.83 5.04 -1.59
CA PHE A 209 12.10 5.26 -0.34
C PHE A 209 11.85 3.98 0.47
N ASN A 210 12.06 2.78 -0.07
CA ASN A 210 11.74 1.54 0.65
C ASN A 210 12.60 1.32 1.90
N HIS A 211 13.81 1.89 1.93
CA HIS A 211 14.66 1.85 3.10
C HIS A 211 14.24 2.88 4.16
N LEU A 212 13.43 3.88 3.81
CA LEU A 212 12.91 4.88 4.75
C LEU A 212 11.81 4.26 5.63
N LYS A 213 11.58 4.87 6.79
CA LYS A 213 10.41 4.49 7.61
C LYS A 213 9.14 4.98 6.91
N PRO A 214 7.99 4.28 7.02
CA PRO A 214 6.75 4.66 6.32
C PRO A 214 6.37 6.13 6.45
N ASN A 215 6.66 6.74 7.58
CA ASN A 215 6.35 8.13 7.84
C ASN A 215 7.39 9.15 7.31
N GLN A 216 8.60 8.68 6.99
CA GLN A 216 9.64 9.50 6.36
C GLN A 216 9.42 9.58 4.85
N VAL A 217 8.65 8.64 4.30
CA VAL A 217 8.30 8.61 2.88
C VAL A 217 7.63 9.92 2.45
N THR A 218 6.60 10.40 3.17
CA THR A 218 5.95 11.68 2.83
C THR A 218 6.93 12.85 2.79
N LYS A 219 7.86 12.93 3.76
CA LYS A 219 8.93 13.95 3.76
C LYS A 219 9.84 13.80 2.54
N ALA A 220 10.19 12.58 2.15
CA ALA A 220 11.03 12.30 1.00
C ALA A 220 10.39 12.75 -0.32
N TYR A 221 9.09 12.51 -0.50
CA TYR A 221 8.30 13.04 -1.62
C TYR A 221 8.36 14.57 -1.67
N LYS A 222 7.99 15.23 -0.56
CA LYS A 222 7.96 16.70 -0.50
C LYS A 222 9.33 17.34 -0.68
N GLN A 223 10.37 16.75 -0.09
CA GLN A 223 11.75 17.21 -0.30
C GLN A 223 12.21 17.03 -1.75
N GLY A 224 11.80 15.95 -2.43
CA GLY A 224 12.05 15.77 -3.87
C GLY A 224 11.48 16.93 -4.70
N GLY A 225 10.24 17.36 -4.42
CA GLY A 225 9.63 18.53 -5.05
C GLY A 225 10.42 19.81 -4.79
N THR A 226 10.81 20.06 -3.53
CA THR A 226 11.67 21.20 -3.14
C THR A 226 13.04 21.17 -3.82
N MET A 227 13.62 19.99 -4.08
CA MET A 227 14.86 19.87 -4.86
C MET A 227 14.68 20.27 -6.33
N MET A 228 13.51 20.00 -6.93
CA MET A 228 13.22 20.48 -8.28
C MET A 228 13.11 22.00 -8.32
N GLU A 229 12.45 22.60 -7.33
CA GLU A 229 12.36 24.05 -7.19
C GLU A 229 13.76 24.69 -7.10
N PHE A 230 14.65 24.13 -6.26
CA PHE A 230 16.05 24.53 -6.21
C PHE A 230 16.75 24.42 -7.57
N ILE A 231 16.58 23.30 -8.28
CA ILE A 231 17.20 23.11 -9.61
C ILE A 231 16.71 24.17 -10.60
N VAL A 232 15.41 24.45 -10.60
CA VAL A 232 14.79 25.42 -11.52
C VAL A 232 15.26 26.84 -11.22
N GLU A 233 15.31 27.25 -9.95
CA GLU A 233 15.71 28.60 -9.55
C GLU A 233 17.20 28.86 -9.79
N GLU A 234 18.07 27.91 -9.41
CA GLU A 234 19.52 28.11 -9.45
C GLU A 234 20.16 27.76 -10.80
N TYR A 235 19.60 26.80 -11.54
CA TYR A 235 20.21 26.26 -12.76
C TYR A 235 19.33 26.37 -14.02
N GLY A 236 18.06 26.73 -13.87
CA GLY A 236 17.12 26.97 -14.95
C GLY A 236 16.12 25.83 -15.19
N ARG A 237 14.91 26.21 -15.63
CA ARG A 237 13.78 25.29 -15.89
C ARG A 237 14.10 24.17 -16.88
N ASP A 238 14.94 24.43 -17.88
CA ASP A 238 15.30 23.45 -18.92
C ASP A 238 16.11 22.26 -18.39
N LYS A 239 16.65 22.37 -17.17
CA LYS A 239 17.46 21.31 -16.55
C LYS A 239 16.63 20.07 -16.20
N LEU A 240 15.36 20.21 -15.85
CA LEU A 240 14.51 19.07 -15.46
C LEU A 240 14.40 18.04 -16.61
N GLY A 241 14.04 18.47 -17.82
CA GLY A 241 14.02 17.60 -18.99
C GLY A 241 15.41 17.04 -19.36
N LYS A 242 16.47 17.84 -19.21
CA LYS A 242 17.86 17.40 -19.48
C LYS A 242 18.35 16.30 -18.53
N LEU A 243 17.94 16.33 -17.25
CA LEU A 243 18.25 15.26 -16.30
C LEU A 243 17.72 13.92 -16.79
N PHE A 244 16.44 13.84 -17.16
CA PHE A 244 15.85 12.59 -17.70
C PHE A 244 16.51 12.13 -19.00
N LYS A 245 16.81 13.06 -19.92
CA LYS A 245 17.53 12.76 -21.17
C LYS A 245 18.93 12.22 -20.92
N SER A 246 19.62 12.68 -19.87
CA SER A 246 20.93 12.15 -19.46
C SER A 246 20.80 10.77 -18.76
N TYR A 247 19.82 10.59 -17.88
CA TYR A 247 19.53 9.28 -17.25
C TYR A 247 19.15 8.19 -18.25
N ARG A 248 18.58 8.55 -19.40
CA ARG A 248 18.32 7.59 -20.48
C ARG A 248 19.59 6.83 -20.89
N GLU A 249 20.74 7.49 -20.90
CA GLU A 249 22.02 6.91 -21.37
C GLU A 249 22.99 6.53 -20.22
N ARG A 250 22.74 6.98 -18.98
CA ARG A 250 23.61 6.74 -17.80
C ARG A 250 22.95 5.84 -16.74
N PHE A 251 23.73 5.24 -15.83
CA PHE A 251 23.22 4.25 -14.84
C PHE A 251 23.31 4.72 -13.38
N ASP A 252 23.86 5.91 -13.13
CA ASP A 252 24.07 6.44 -11.79
C ASP A 252 23.74 7.93 -11.71
N ALA A 253 23.30 8.36 -10.52
CA ALA A 253 22.83 9.72 -10.32
C ALA A 253 23.95 10.77 -10.31
N ALA A 254 25.11 10.44 -9.74
CA ALA A 254 26.24 11.35 -9.65
C ALA A 254 26.73 11.79 -11.03
N SER A 255 26.85 10.86 -11.99
CA SER A 255 27.26 11.18 -13.36
C SER A 255 26.25 12.08 -14.08
N VAL A 256 24.95 11.93 -13.80
CA VAL A 256 23.90 12.79 -14.39
C VAL A 256 23.95 14.20 -13.80
N LEU A 257 24.11 14.34 -12.47
CA LEU A 257 24.26 15.64 -11.83
C LEU A 257 25.49 16.40 -12.36
N ILE A 258 26.61 15.70 -12.56
CA ILE A 258 27.83 16.31 -13.12
C ILE A 258 27.58 16.76 -14.57
N ASP A 259 26.94 15.93 -15.37
CA ASP A 259 26.67 16.19 -16.80
C ASP A 259 25.74 17.39 -17.02
N VAL A 260 24.70 17.52 -16.18
CA VAL A 260 23.62 18.50 -16.39
C VAL A 260 23.79 19.78 -15.56
N LEU A 261 24.27 19.64 -14.32
CA LEU A 261 24.42 20.73 -13.36
C LEU A 261 25.89 21.09 -13.08
N GLY A 262 26.85 20.24 -13.44
CA GLY A 262 28.28 20.47 -13.14
C GLY A 262 28.65 20.18 -11.68
N LEU A 263 27.79 19.46 -10.95
CA LEU A 263 27.94 19.17 -9.52
C LEU A 263 27.99 17.67 -9.28
N ASP A 264 28.87 17.26 -8.36
CA ASP A 264 28.73 15.95 -7.73
C ASP A 264 27.64 16.01 -6.63
N ASP A 265 27.30 14.86 -6.08
CA ASP A 265 26.27 14.72 -5.05
C ASP A 265 26.58 15.49 -3.77
N GLU A 266 27.83 15.48 -3.29
CA GLU A 266 28.23 16.23 -2.10
C GLU A 266 28.09 17.76 -2.29
N ARG A 267 28.49 18.29 -3.45
CA ARG A 267 28.31 19.72 -3.75
C ARG A 267 26.85 20.06 -3.99
N PHE A 268 26.08 19.19 -4.63
CA PHE A 268 24.64 19.37 -4.80
C PHE A 268 23.95 19.46 -3.43
N ASP A 269 24.20 18.50 -2.54
CA ASP A 269 23.60 18.47 -1.19
C ASP A 269 23.97 19.69 -0.35
N ARG A 270 25.22 20.14 -0.42
CA ARG A 270 25.65 21.34 0.32
C ARG A 270 24.93 22.58 -0.20
N ASN A 271 24.94 22.80 -1.51
CA ASN A 271 24.29 23.95 -2.14
C ASN A 271 22.77 23.93 -1.86
N PHE A 272 22.14 22.76 -1.96
CA PHE A 272 20.71 22.60 -1.64
C PHE A 272 20.42 22.94 -0.18
N ARG A 273 21.22 22.48 0.78
CA ARG A 273 21.03 22.81 2.21
C ARG A 273 21.21 24.29 2.50
N GLU A 274 22.20 24.93 1.88
CA GLU A 274 22.43 26.38 2.00
C GLU A 274 21.22 27.16 1.45
N TRP A 275 20.74 26.80 0.26
CA TRP A 275 19.53 27.40 -0.33
C TRP A 275 18.27 27.13 0.50
N LEU A 276 18.10 25.92 1.04
CA LEU A 276 16.95 25.55 1.86
C LEU A 276 16.91 26.35 3.17
N GLU A 277 18.07 26.53 3.81
CA GLU A 277 18.21 27.35 5.01
C GLU A 277 17.96 28.83 4.72
N GLU A 278 18.50 29.38 3.62
CA GLU A 278 18.24 30.78 3.24
C GLU A 278 16.76 31.03 2.91
N LYS A 279 16.16 30.15 2.11
CA LYS A 279 14.80 30.34 1.59
C LYS A 279 13.71 30.03 2.61
N TYR A 280 13.89 29.00 3.45
CA TYR A 280 12.87 28.55 4.39
C TYR A 280 13.31 28.62 5.86
N GLY A 281 14.59 28.38 6.16
CA GLY A 281 15.13 28.44 7.52
C GLY A 281 15.16 29.85 8.11
N GLU A 282 15.73 30.82 7.38
CA GLU A 282 15.80 32.23 7.82
C GLU A 282 14.40 32.84 8.02
N PRO A 283 13.43 32.71 7.09
CA PRO A 283 12.07 33.17 7.34
C PRO A 283 11.36 32.41 8.46
N ALA A 284 11.71 31.15 8.73
CA ALA A 284 11.10 30.38 9.82
C ALA A 284 11.50 30.87 11.22
N LYS A 285 12.59 31.65 11.37
CA LYS A 285 12.99 32.24 12.66
C LYS A 285 11.97 33.23 13.23
N ARG A 286 11.04 33.73 12.40
CA ARG A 286 9.92 34.60 12.84
C ARG A 286 8.68 33.82 13.30
N LEU A 287 8.73 32.50 13.19
CA LEU A 287 7.68 31.57 13.57
C LEU A 287 8.06 30.88 14.88
N ASP A 288 7.09 30.26 15.51
CA ASP A 288 7.23 29.70 16.85
C ASP A 288 7.17 28.18 16.85
N GLU A 289 7.81 27.56 17.85
CA GLU A 289 7.60 26.15 18.15
C GLU A 289 6.18 25.94 18.71
N PRO A 290 5.49 24.82 18.38
CA PRO A 290 4.15 24.54 18.91
C PRO A 290 4.08 24.58 20.45
N THR A 291 5.19 24.25 21.12
CA THR A 291 5.33 24.27 22.58
C THR A 291 5.24 25.67 23.20
N LYS A 292 5.46 26.74 22.42
CA LYS A 292 5.25 28.12 22.88
C LYS A 292 3.80 28.38 23.23
N TYR A 293 2.89 27.80 22.44
CA TYR A 293 1.46 28.00 22.60
C TYR A 293 0.84 27.09 23.67
N GLY A 294 1.51 25.98 24.01
CA GLY A 294 1.08 25.10 25.10
C GLY A 294 1.89 23.81 25.20
N PRO A 295 1.81 23.08 26.34
CA PRO A 295 2.51 21.82 26.50
C PRO A 295 2.04 20.74 25.53
N ARG A 296 2.99 19.96 25.03
CA ARG A 296 2.75 18.72 24.29
C ARG A 296 2.13 17.67 25.23
N LEU A 297 1.00 17.09 24.85
CA LEU A 297 0.28 16.07 25.63
C LEU A 297 0.71 14.63 25.29
N THR A 298 1.05 14.37 24.02
CA THR A 298 1.47 13.04 23.57
C THR A 298 2.98 12.91 23.50
N ALA A 299 3.53 11.78 23.93
CA ALA A 299 4.97 11.54 23.89
C ALA A 299 5.45 11.02 22.52
N ALA A 300 6.69 11.38 22.17
CA ALA A 300 7.44 10.70 21.12
C ALA A 300 7.72 9.25 21.53
N GLU A 301 7.77 8.34 20.56
CA GLU A 301 8.04 6.92 20.81
C GLU A 301 9.15 6.39 19.89
N PRO A 302 10.42 6.81 20.11
CA PRO A 302 11.54 6.35 19.31
C PRO A 302 11.61 4.81 19.28
N PRO A 303 11.94 4.20 18.13
CA PRO A 303 12.37 4.82 16.88
C PRO A 303 11.20 5.12 15.90
N VAL A 304 9.94 5.03 16.33
CA VAL A 304 8.77 5.17 15.44
C VAL A 304 8.16 6.56 15.58
N PRO A 305 8.16 7.36 14.50
CA PRO A 305 7.54 8.67 14.50
C PRO A 305 6.04 8.57 14.71
N VAL A 306 5.49 9.56 15.42
CA VAL A 306 4.13 9.53 15.95
C VAL A 306 3.25 10.46 15.12
N PHE A 307 2.12 9.95 14.63
CA PHE A 307 1.10 10.76 13.94
C PHE A 307 -0.21 10.66 14.71
N ASN A 308 -0.50 11.67 15.54
CA ASN A 308 -1.73 11.77 16.30
C ASN A 308 -2.63 12.85 15.69
N TRP A 309 -3.57 12.42 14.85
CA TRP A 309 -4.52 13.28 14.14
C TRP A 309 -5.86 13.37 14.86
N SER A 310 -6.64 14.39 14.49
CA SER A 310 -8.01 14.64 14.95
C SER A 310 -8.19 14.52 16.48
N PRO A 311 -7.40 15.23 17.31
CA PRO A 311 -7.56 15.18 18.76
C PRO A 311 -8.90 15.78 19.18
N ALA A 312 -9.70 15.03 19.94
CA ALA A 312 -11.00 15.45 20.46
C ALA A 312 -11.02 15.35 21.99
N ALA A 313 -11.62 16.34 22.65
CA ALA A 313 -11.71 16.39 24.11
C ALA A 313 -12.94 15.64 24.64
N SER A 314 -12.84 15.05 25.83
CA SER A 314 -14.03 14.66 26.59
C SER A 314 -14.74 15.90 27.17
N PRO A 315 -16.07 15.88 27.35
CA PRO A 315 -16.80 17.05 27.87
C PRO A 315 -16.39 17.49 29.28
N ASP A 316 -15.89 16.56 30.11
CA ASP A 316 -15.33 16.88 31.43
C ASP A 316 -13.90 17.46 31.37
N GLY A 317 -13.28 17.44 30.18
CA GLY A 317 -11.90 17.83 29.91
C GLY A 317 -10.83 17.01 30.64
N GLY A 318 -11.19 15.85 31.18
CA GLY A 318 -10.25 14.94 31.85
C GLY A 318 -9.47 14.04 30.88
N ARG A 319 -9.94 13.91 29.64
CA ARG A 319 -9.39 12.98 28.64
C ARG A 319 -9.36 13.61 27.26
N ILE A 320 -8.48 13.07 26.42
CA ILE A 320 -8.49 13.32 24.98
C ILE A 320 -8.56 11.98 24.23
N PHE A 321 -9.15 12.03 23.05
CA PHE A 321 -9.17 10.95 22.07
C PHE A 321 -8.45 11.41 20.82
N PHE A 322 -7.79 10.52 20.09
CA PHE A 322 -7.13 10.86 18.84
C PHE A 322 -6.97 9.62 17.97
N ILE A 323 -6.83 9.81 16.67
CA ILE A 323 -6.44 8.74 15.75
C ILE A 323 -4.91 8.74 15.68
N GLY A 324 -4.32 7.67 16.18
CA GLY A 324 -2.87 7.48 16.16
C GLY A 324 -2.47 6.47 15.10
N MET A 325 -1.48 6.78 14.28
CA MET A 325 -0.84 5.79 13.41
C MET A 325 0.38 5.19 14.12
N ARG A 326 0.34 3.89 14.38
CA ARG A 326 1.48 3.15 14.97
C ARG A 326 1.71 1.86 14.20
N GLU A 327 2.97 1.56 13.92
CA GLU A 327 3.36 0.33 13.19
C GLU A 327 2.65 0.20 11.83
N GLY A 328 2.32 1.33 11.19
CA GLY A 328 1.66 1.36 9.89
C GLY A 328 0.13 1.24 9.91
N TYR A 329 -0.52 1.23 11.09
CA TYR A 329 -1.98 1.11 11.18
C TYR A 329 -2.61 2.18 12.06
N PRO A 330 -3.73 2.78 11.61
CA PRO A 330 -4.48 3.75 12.40
C PRO A 330 -5.34 3.06 13.46
N ALA A 331 -5.42 3.69 14.64
CA ALA A 331 -6.24 3.25 15.75
C ALA A 331 -6.73 4.45 16.57
N VAL A 332 -7.88 4.32 17.22
CA VAL A 332 -8.41 5.32 18.15
C VAL A 332 -7.81 5.09 19.53
N TYR A 333 -7.15 6.10 20.08
CA TYR A 333 -6.55 6.09 21.40
C TYR A 333 -7.28 7.02 22.36
N GLU A 334 -7.20 6.70 23.65
CA GLU A 334 -7.58 7.57 24.77
C GLU A 334 -6.33 7.90 25.58
N LEU A 335 -6.19 9.17 25.97
CA LEU A 335 -5.21 9.63 26.94
C LEU A 335 -5.93 10.29 28.12
N ASP A 336 -5.73 9.76 29.32
CA ASP A 336 -6.18 10.35 30.57
C ASP A 336 -5.19 11.44 31.00
N LEU A 337 -5.65 12.69 31.07
CA LEU A 337 -4.78 13.86 31.29
C LEU A 337 -4.27 13.96 32.74
N LYS A 338 -4.93 13.30 33.70
CA LYS A 338 -4.53 13.33 35.11
C LYS A 338 -3.45 12.31 35.43
N SER A 339 -3.60 11.10 34.90
CA SER A 339 -2.67 9.98 35.13
C SER A 339 -1.59 9.84 34.07
N GLY A 340 -1.76 10.46 32.90
CA GLY A 340 -0.91 10.24 31.72
C GLY A 340 -1.10 8.87 31.07
N ARG A 341 -2.08 8.08 31.53
CA ARG A 341 -2.32 6.74 31.00
C ARG A 341 -2.93 6.82 29.60
N LYS A 342 -2.24 6.20 28.65
CA LYS A 342 -2.74 6.00 27.28
C LYS A 342 -3.28 4.58 27.08
N SER A 343 -4.41 4.44 26.40
CA SER A 343 -5.02 3.15 26.05
C SER A 343 -5.52 3.15 24.59
N ALA A 344 -5.30 2.07 23.86
CA ALA A 344 -5.95 1.87 22.56
C ALA A 344 -7.41 1.43 22.77
N LEU A 345 -8.37 2.16 22.22
CA LEU A 345 -9.80 1.87 22.34
C LEU A 345 -10.29 1.02 21.16
N VAL A 346 -9.99 1.46 19.93
CA VAL A 346 -10.44 0.83 18.70
C VAL A 346 -9.27 0.69 17.74
N GLY A 347 -9.18 -0.47 17.09
CA GLY A 347 -8.19 -0.75 16.05
C GLY A 347 -8.38 -2.17 15.55
N ARG A 348 -7.28 -2.82 15.15
CA ARG A 348 -7.28 -4.18 14.57
C ARG A 348 -7.76 -5.30 15.50
N ASN A 349 -8.00 -5.02 16.78
CA ASN A 349 -8.66 -5.96 17.68
C ASN A 349 -10.13 -6.20 17.30
N PHE A 350 -10.75 -5.32 16.52
CA PHE A 350 -12.13 -5.47 16.04
C PHE A 350 -12.18 -6.14 14.65
N ARG A 351 -12.79 -7.33 14.56
CA ARG A 351 -12.93 -8.07 13.29
C ARG A 351 -13.75 -7.34 12.22
N GLN A 352 -14.58 -6.39 12.64
CA GLN A 352 -15.51 -5.65 11.79
C GLN A 352 -14.92 -4.36 11.20
N LEU A 353 -13.62 -4.12 11.35
CA LEU A 353 -12.91 -2.93 10.90
C LEU A 353 -11.59 -3.34 10.24
N ASP A 354 -11.35 -2.91 9.00
CA ASP A 354 -10.11 -3.19 8.26
C ASP A 354 -9.12 -2.00 8.34
N TRP A 355 -9.64 -0.77 8.19
CA TRP A 355 -8.89 0.50 8.20
C TRP A 355 -9.71 1.64 8.81
N ILE A 356 -9.04 2.68 9.32
CA ILE A 356 -9.65 3.93 9.80
C ILE A 356 -9.10 5.05 8.93
N ALA A 357 -9.99 5.86 8.35
CA ALA A 357 -9.57 6.99 7.52
C ALA A 357 -8.75 8.02 8.34
N LEU A 358 -7.73 8.61 7.72
CA LEU A 358 -6.77 9.52 8.38
C LEU A 358 -6.89 10.98 7.91
N ASP A 359 -7.70 11.21 6.88
CA ASP A 359 -7.98 12.51 6.28
C ASP A 359 -9.10 13.24 7.02
N ASN A 360 -9.10 14.57 6.91
CA ASN A 360 -10.12 15.46 7.42
C ASN A 360 -10.36 15.32 8.94
N ARG A 361 -11.45 15.91 9.45
CA ARG A 361 -11.86 15.75 10.85
C ARG A 361 -12.59 14.41 11.08
N ASN A 362 -11.86 13.29 11.04
CA ASN A 362 -12.48 11.96 11.08
C ASN A 362 -12.87 11.43 12.49
N LEU A 363 -12.48 12.08 13.59
CA LEU A 363 -12.85 11.65 14.94
C LEU A 363 -13.68 12.71 15.67
N SER A 364 -14.84 12.29 16.20
CA SER A 364 -15.71 13.15 17.00
C SER A 364 -16.33 12.44 18.20
N VAL A 365 -16.81 13.23 19.16
CA VAL A 365 -17.26 12.78 20.48
C VAL A 365 -18.68 13.30 20.72
N SER A 366 -19.57 12.49 21.27
CA SER A 366 -20.91 12.97 21.67
C SER A 366 -20.83 13.96 22.83
N ALA A 367 -21.84 14.83 22.97
CA ALA A 367 -21.89 15.84 24.03
C ALA A 367 -21.86 15.27 25.47
N ASP A 368 -22.29 14.02 25.65
CA ASP A 368 -22.21 13.29 26.92
C ASP A 368 -20.86 12.56 27.13
N GLY A 369 -19.97 12.57 26.13
CA GLY A 369 -18.67 11.92 26.16
C GLY A 369 -18.72 10.40 26.08
N ARG A 370 -19.89 9.79 25.88
CA ARG A 370 -20.07 8.34 25.87
C ARG A 370 -19.66 7.70 24.55
N TYR A 371 -19.99 8.34 23.44
CA TYR A 371 -19.83 7.78 22.10
C TYR A 371 -18.71 8.47 21.34
N LEU A 372 -17.89 7.67 20.65
CA LEU A 372 -16.92 8.14 19.67
C LEU A 372 -17.40 7.77 18.27
N TYR A 373 -17.30 8.69 17.31
CA TYR A 373 -17.70 8.50 15.92
C TYR A 373 -16.49 8.66 15.01
N PHE A 374 -16.38 7.78 14.01
CA PHE A 374 -15.35 7.87 12.99
C PHE A 374 -15.77 7.10 11.73
N ILE A 375 -15.20 7.45 10.57
CA ILE A 375 -15.34 6.67 9.34
C ILE A 375 -14.21 5.64 9.26
N GLY A 376 -14.57 4.42 8.88
CA GLY A 376 -13.63 3.35 8.61
C GLY A 376 -14.12 2.41 7.52
N GLU A 377 -13.23 1.52 7.07
CA GLU A 377 -13.52 0.59 5.99
C GLU A 377 -13.78 -0.82 6.53
N LYS A 378 -14.72 -1.53 5.89
CA LYS A 378 -14.74 -2.99 5.87
C LYS A 378 -15.00 -3.51 4.46
N ASN A 379 -14.13 -4.39 3.97
CA ASN A 379 -14.30 -5.04 2.66
C ASN A 379 -14.52 -4.04 1.50
N LEU A 380 -13.69 -2.99 1.41
CA LEU A 380 -13.76 -1.97 0.36
C LEU A 380 -15.09 -1.19 0.36
N LYS A 381 -15.60 -0.91 1.57
CA LYS A 381 -16.79 -0.09 1.79
C LYS A 381 -16.63 0.71 3.05
N ASP A 382 -17.03 1.97 2.98
CA ASP A 382 -17.02 2.87 4.11
C ASP A 382 -18.24 2.65 5.00
N TYR A 383 -18.02 2.79 6.31
CA TYR A 383 -19.05 2.76 7.32
C TYR A 383 -18.81 3.88 8.32
N LEU A 384 -19.91 4.44 8.82
CA LEU A 384 -19.88 5.22 10.06
C LEU A 384 -19.80 4.27 11.24
N TYR A 385 -18.76 4.39 12.05
CA TYR A 385 -18.59 3.63 13.29
C TYR A 385 -18.99 4.47 14.49
N ARG A 386 -19.65 3.83 15.47
CA ARG A 386 -19.93 4.38 16.80
C ARG A 386 -19.38 3.44 17.86
N TYR A 387 -18.42 3.90 18.64
CA TYR A 387 -17.88 3.19 19.78
C TYR A 387 -18.53 3.66 21.08
N ASP A 388 -19.14 2.76 21.83
CA ASP A 388 -19.69 3.03 23.17
C ASP A 388 -18.60 2.79 24.22
N ARG A 389 -18.15 3.84 24.90
CA ARG A 389 -17.08 3.75 25.90
C ARG A 389 -17.48 2.96 27.15
N ASN A 390 -18.77 2.89 27.46
CA ASN A 390 -19.27 2.21 28.66
C ASN A 390 -19.32 0.70 28.44
N SER A 391 -19.97 0.24 27.36
CA SER A 391 -20.05 -1.19 27.04
C SER A 391 -18.81 -1.73 26.32
N LYS A 392 -17.99 -0.84 25.75
CA LYS A 392 -16.87 -1.15 24.85
C LYS A 392 -17.31 -1.80 23.53
N ASP A 393 -18.57 -1.62 23.16
CA ASP A 393 -19.10 -2.12 21.90
C ASP A 393 -18.81 -1.15 20.77
N LEU A 394 -18.43 -1.72 19.63
CA LEU A 394 -18.31 -0.99 18.38
C LEU A 394 -19.50 -1.35 17.49
N LYS A 395 -20.28 -0.37 17.07
CA LYS A 395 -21.36 -0.52 16.08
C LYS A 395 -20.94 0.16 14.79
N ARG A 396 -21.42 -0.35 13.66
CA ARG A 396 -21.21 0.24 12.34
C ARG A 396 -22.54 0.46 11.63
N TYR A 397 -22.61 1.50 10.83
CA TYR A 397 -23.80 1.95 10.12
C TYR A 397 -23.45 2.13 8.64
N GLN A 398 -24.34 1.68 7.76
CA GLN A 398 -24.17 1.76 6.32
C GLN A 398 -25.33 2.52 5.70
N PHE A 399 -25.01 3.32 4.68
CA PHE A 399 -25.97 4.05 3.86
C PHE A 399 -25.70 3.66 2.41
N SER A 400 -26.67 3.03 1.76
CA SER A 400 -26.52 2.45 0.41
C SER A 400 -26.43 3.50 -0.70
N GLU A 401 -26.90 4.70 -0.41
CA GLU A 401 -26.94 5.88 -1.26
C GLU A 401 -25.54 6.47 -1.47
N PHE A 402 -24.63 6.25 -0.51
CA PHE A 402 -23.29 6.82 -0.56
C PHE A 402 -22.26 5.80 -1.00
N SER A 403 -21.37 6.23 -1.89
CA SER A 403 -20.26 5.41 -2.36
C SER A 403 -19.00 5.54 -1.48
N ALA A 404 -18.88 6.65 -0.75
CA ALA A 404 -17.84 6.94 0.23
C ALA A 404 -18.36 7.91 1.32
N LEU A 405 -17.71 7.95 2.49
CA LEU A 405 -18.10 8.77 3.65
C LEU A 405 -16.92 9.57 4.21
N LYS A 406 -17.15 10.75 4.80
CA LYS A 406 -16.12 11.49 5.56
C LYS A 406 -16.70 12.38 6.68
N SER A 407 -15.80 12.85 7.55
CA SER A 407 -16.00 13.89 8.58
C SER A 407 -17.31 13.78 9.38
N PRO A 408 -17.46 12.79 10.28
CA PRO A 408 -18.67 12.60 11.04
C PRO A 408 -18.73 13.56 12.25
N ALA A 409 -19.87 14.22 12.45
CA ALA A 409 -20.13 15.13 13.55
C ALA A 409 -21.49 14.80 14.22
N PRO A 410 -21.52 14.34 15.48
CA PRO A 410 -22.78 14.03 16.15
C PRO A 410 -23.56 15.31 16.50
N ASP A 411 -24.89 15.23 16.40
CA ASP A 411 -25.81 16.26 16.87
C ASP A 411 -25.66 16.40 18.40
N PRO A 412 -25.47 17.62 18.94
CA PRO A 412 -25.28 17.84 20.37
C PRO A 412 -26.50 17.44 21.20
N ALA A 413 -27.70 17.45 20.62
CA ALA A 413 -28.95 17.12 21.31
C ALA A 413 -29.36 15.65 21.17
N ASP A 414 -28.94 14.95 20.11
CA ASP A 414 -29.27 13.53 19.88
C ASP A 414 -28.08 12.72 19.33
N PRO A 415 -27.48 11.81 20.11
CA PRO A 415 -26.37 10.96 19.65
C PRO A 415 -26.79 9.91 18.59
N ASN A 416 -28.05 9.86 18.16
CA ASN A 416 -28.48 9.07 17.00
C ASN A 416 -28.63 9.90 15.73
N ARG A 417 -28.38 11.21 15.76
CA ARG A 417 -28.27 12.06 14.58
C ARG A 417 -26.82 12.47 14.37
N VAL A 418 -26.31 12.31 13.16
CA VAL A 418 -24.92 12.61 12.82
C VAL A 418 -24.89 13.33 11.48
N ALA A 419 -24.25 14.51 11.44
CA ALA A 419 -23.88 15.16 10.18
C ALA A 419 -22.62 14.51 9.62
N LEU A 420 -22.56 14.30 8.31
CA LEU A 420 -21.40 13.72 7.63
C LEU A 420 -21.36 14.14 6.16
N GLY A 421 -20.18 14.03 5.53
CA GLY A 421 -20.04 14.09 4.08
C GLY A 421 -20.36 12.73 3.46
N GLY A 422 -21.27 12.69 2.51
CA GLY A 422 -21.64 11.49 1.75
C GLY A 422 -21.40 11.69 0.26
N MET A 423 -20.59 10.83 -0.37
CA MET A 423 -20.32 10.92 -1.80
C MET A 423 -21.47 10.30 -2.60
N ASP A 424 -22.20 11.14 -3.32
CA ASP A 424 -23.19 10.76 -4.34
C ASP A 424 -22.74 11.27 -5.70
N ASN A 425 -22.80 10.41 -6.72
CA ASN A 425 -22.40 10.73 -8.08
C ASN A 425 -21.00 11.39 -8.22
N GLY A 426 -20.04 11.11 -7.34
CA GLY A 426 -18.66 11.63 -7.43
C GLY A 426 -18.39 12.98 -6.76
N PHE A 427 -19.35 13.58 -6.05
CA PHE A 427 -19.11 14.76 -5.22
C PHE A 427 -19.60 14.50 -3.80
N TYR A 428 -18.97 15.14 -2.80
CA TYR A 428 -19.40 15.05 -1.42
C TYR A 428 -20.37 16.19 -1.10
N ASP A 429 -21.59 15.80 -0.75
CA ASP A 429 -22.55 16.71 -0.12
C ASP A 429 -22.68 16.37 1.37
N LEU A 430 -23.21 17.31 2.16
CA LEU A 430 -23.47 17.13 3.58
C LEU A 430 -24.88 16.60 3.82
N TYR A 431 -24.96 15.61 4.72
CA TYR A 431 -26.20 14.97 5.12
C TYR A 431 -26.26 14.83 6.63
N ILE A 432 -27.47 14.87 7.18
CA ILE A 432 -27.75 14.39 8.54
C ILE A 432 -28.38 13.01 8.43
N VAL A 433 -27.78 12.01 9.08
CA VAL A 433 -28.27 10.63 9.12
C VAL A 433 -28.87 10.28 10.48
N ASP A 434 -29.87 9.40 10.47
CA ASP A 434 -30.49 8.82 11.67
C ASP A 434 -29.98 7.38 11.86
N LEU A 435 -29.28 7.13 12.96
CA LEU A 435 -28.66 5.85 13.29
C LEU A 435 -29.66 4.82 13.84
N THR A 436 -30.79 5.26 14.38
CA THR A 436 -31.84 4.35 14.88
C THR A 436 -32.57 3.72 13.71
N ARG A 437 -32.88 4.54 12.71
CA ARG A 437 -33.59 4.14 11.50
C ARG A 437 -32.66 3.66 10.38
N GLN A 438 -31.38 4.01 10.43
CA GLN A 438 -30.36 3.81 9.39
C GLN A 438 -30.76 4.41 8.05
N LYS A 439 -31.06 5.72 8.06
CA LYS A 439 -31.55 6.46 6.90
C LYS A 439 -30.96 7.86 6.85
N ILE A 440 -30.95 8.45 5.67
CA ILE A 440 -30.80 9.91 5.53
C ILE A 440 -32.03 10.58 6.16
N ALA A 441 -31.78 11.48 7.10
CA ALA A 441 -32.82 12.30 7.72
C ALA A 441 -32.98 13.64 6.99
N GLU A 442 -31.86 14.23 6.57
CA GLU A 442 -31.83 15.55 5.92
C GLU A 442 -30.64 15.64 4.97
N ARG A 443 -30.82 16.31 3.82
CA ARG A 443 -29.76 16.68 2.88
C ARG A 443 -29.52 18.18 3.03
N ILE A 444 -28.29 18.58 3.30
CA ILE A 444 -27.91 19.95 3.63
C ILE A 444 -27.40 20.69 2.39
N THR A 445 -26.57 20.02 1.58
CA THR A 445 -26.03 20.56 0.33
C THR A 445 -26.38 19.67 -0.86
N SER A 446 -26.33 20.23 -2.07
CA SER A 446 -26.74 19.53 -3.30
C SER A 446 -26.09 20.14 -4.54
N ASP A 447 -24.78 20.23 -4.56
CA ASP A 447 -24.05 20.89 -5.65
C ASP A 447 -22.70 20.20 -5.94
N PRO A 448 -22.06 20.47 -7.09
CA PRO A 448 -20.83 19.80 -7.48
C PRO A 448 -19.58 20.45 -6.85
N GLN A 449 -19.69 20.92 -5.60
CA GLN A 449 -18.55 21.32 -4.78
C GLN A 449 -18.27 20.21 -3.76
N ASP A 450 -17.03 20.17 -3.29
CA ASP A 450 -16.66 19.25 -2.23
C ASP A 450 -16.98 19.89 -0.88
N ASP A 451 -18.02 19.40 -0.20
CA ASP A 451 -18.42 19.87 1.13
C ASP A 451 -17.99 18.90 2.23
N ASP A 452 -17.33 19.41 3.28
CA ASP A 452 -16.86 18.61 4.40
C ASP A 452 -16.66 19.36 5.72
N ASP A 453 -16.04 18.65 6.67
CA ASP A 453 -15.80 19.05 8.06
C ASP A 453 -17.00 19.75 8.74
N PRO A 454 -18.19 19.11 8.75
CA PRO A 454 -19.36 19.67 9.40
C PRO A 454 -19.15 19.81 10.92
N ALA A 455 -19.61 20.91 11.50
CA ALA A 455 -19.60 21.17 12.94
C ALA A 455 -20.93 21.81 13.37
N PHE A 456 -21.66 21.16 14.28
CA PHE A 456 -22.93 21.70 14.79
C PHE A 456 -22.71 22.93 15.67
N LEU A 457 -23.66 23.87 15.59
CA LEU A 457 -23.85 24.85 16.65
C LEU A 457 -24.30 24.15 17.94
N PRO A 458 -23.86 24.58 19.14
CA PRO A 458 -24.20 23.90 20.41
C PRO A 458 -25.70 23.77 20.69
N ASP A 459 -26.50 24.68 20.16
CA ASP A 459 -27.96 24.70 20.28
C ASP A 459 -28.69 23.85 19.23
N GLY A 460 -27.96 23.27 18.27
CA GLY A 460 -28.50 22.47 17.16
C GLY A 460 -29.27 23.30 16.12
N SER A 461 -29.17 24.63 16.13
CA SER A 461 -29.87 25.52 15.20
C SER A 461 -29.27 25.55 13.79
N GLY A 462 -28.03 25.07 13.63
CA GLY A 462 -27.32 25.11 12.36
C GLY A 462 -26.02 24.30 12.37
N LEU A 463 -25.33 24.36 11.24
CA LEU A 463 -24.11 23.61 10.94
C LEU A 463 -23.11 24.52 10.22
N ILE A 464 -21.86 24.51 10.67
CA ILE A 464 -20.74 25.14 9.97
C ILE A 464 -20.00 24.06 9.18
N TYR A 465 -19.53 24.39 7.99
CA TYR A 465 -18.80 23.45 7.13
C TYR A 465 -17.80 24.16 6.21
N SER A 466 -16.87 23.40 5.64
CA SER A 466 -15.91 23.86 4.63
C SER A 466 -16.39 23.41 3.24
N THR A 467 -16.21 24.26 2.24
CA THR A 467 -16.62 23.97 0.85
C THR A 467 -15.62 24.53 -0.16
N GLU A 468 -15.39 23.80 -1.26
CA GLU A 468 -14.54 24.27 -2.35
C GLU A 468 -15.18 25.41 -3.13
N VAL A 469 -14.52 26.56 -3.16
CA VAL A 469 -15.00 27.77 -3.84
C VAL A 469 -13.89 28.49 -4.59
N GLY A 470 -14.28 29.18 -5.67
CA GLY A 470 -13.36 30.04 -6.43
C GLY A 470 -12.20 29.28 -7.09
N ILE A 471 -11.22 30.04 -7.60
CA ILE A 471 -9.96 29.52 -8.13
C ILE A 471 -8.84 30.45 -7.65
N SER A 472 -7.83 29.90 -7.00
CA SER A 472 -6.62 30.58 -6.55
C SER A 472 -5.81 31.13 -7.71
N SER A 473 -4.84 32.00 -7.43
CA SER A 473 -3.87 32.47 -8.43
C SER A 473 -3.06 31.31 -9.04
N GLN A 474 -2.94 30.18 -8.34
CA GLN A 474 -2.28 28.97 -8.81
C GLN A 474 -3.23 28.02 -9.58
N GLY A 475 -4.48 28.42 -9.79
CA GLY A 475 -5.44 27.66 -10.57
C GLY A 475 -6.04 26.46 -9.84
N PHE A 476 -6.04 26.45 -8.50
CA PHE A 476 -6.67 25.43 -7.65
C PHE A 476 -7.88 26.02 -6.92
N PRO A 477 -8.97 25.27 -6.70
CA PRO A 477 -10.05 25.70 -5.80
C PRO A 477 -9.54 26.11 -4.41
N ASN A 478 -10.11 27.18 -3.85
CA ASN A 478 -9.91 27.56 -2.44
C ASN A 478 -10.97 26.87 -1.58
N ARG A 479 -10.92 27.07 -0.25
CA ARG A 479 -12.00 26.62 0.64
C ARG A 479 -12.40 27.74 1.60
N ASP A 480 -13.70 27.99 1.69
CA ASP A 480 -14.29 28.96 2.61
C ASP A 480 -15.22 28.24 3.60
N LEU A 481 -15.48 28.87 4.75
CA LEU A 481 -16.41 28.39 5.76
C LEU A 481 -17.81 28.95 5.53
N TYR A 482 -18.82 28.08 5.66
CA TYR A 482 -20.23 28.43 5.51
C TYR A 482 -21.02 28.02 6.75
N LEU A 483 -22.03 28.82 7.11
CA LEU A 483 -23.00 28.53 8.14
C LEU A 483 -24.36 28.25 7.51
N TRP A 484 -24.82 27.01 7.60
CA TRP A 484 -26.18 26.62 7.26
C TRP A 484 -27.08 26.74 8.50
N ARG A 485 -28.24 27.39 8.35
CA ARG A 485 -29.25 27.51 9.41
C ARG A 485 -30.48 26.66 9.11
N LYS A 486 -30.92 25.90 10.11
CA LYS A 486 -32.02 24.92 9.99
C LYS A 486 -33.39 25.54 9.76
N ASP A 487 -33.63 26.74 10.28
CA ASP A 487 -34.91 27.45 10.19
C ASP A 487 -35.16 28.05 8.79
N SER A 488 -34.10 28.54 8.14
CA SER A 488 -34.16 29.15 6.82
C SER A 488 -33.81 28.19 5.69
N GLY A 489 -33.00 27.16 5.96
CA GLY A 489 -32.40 26.29 4.94
C GLY A 489 -31.36 27.00 4.06
N ILE A 490 -30.91 28.21 4.45
CA ILE A 490 -29.97 29.03 3.69
C ILE A 490 -28.57 28.89 4.31
N ALA A 491 -27.54 28.85 3.47
CA ALA A 491 -26.13 28.92 3.86
C ALA A 491 -25.57 30.34 3.66
N GLU A 492 -24.91 30.88 4.67
CA GLU A 492 -24.18 32.15 4.63
C GLU A 492 -22.66 31.92 4.67
N SER A 493 -21.90 32.63 3.82
CA SER A 493 -20.44 32.58 3.82
C SER A 493 -19.93 33.33 5.04
N LEU A 494 -19.19 32.62 5.90
CA LEU A 494 -18.55 33.19 7.09
C LEU A 494 -17.21 33.83 6.74
N THR A 495 -16.52 33.28 5.75
CA THR A 495 -15.21 33.70 5.31
C THR A 495 -15.14 33.76 3.79
N GLN A 496 -14.21 34.58 3.29
CA GLN A 496 -13.96 34.78 1.86
C GLN A 496 -12.49 35.10 1.63
N GLY A 497 -11.86 34.40 0.69
CA GLY A 497 -10.50 34.75 0.28
C GLY A 497 -9.84 33.76 -0.68
N PRO A 498 -8.58 34.03 -1.05
CA PRO A 498 -7.76 33.13 -1.84
C PRO A 498 -7.07 32.04 -0.99
N HIS A 499 -7.70 31.63 0.11
CA HIS A 499 -7.10 30.79 1.16
C HIS A 499 -7.88 29.51 1.34
N ILE A 500 -7.26 28.50 1.95
CA ILE A 500 -7.90 27.23 2.29
C ILE A 500 -8.27 27.27 3.76
N GLU A 501 -9.56 27.24 4.05
CA GLU A 501 -10.10 27.26 5.39
C GLU A 501 -10.92 26.01 5.69
N LYS A 502 -10.56 25.29 6.76
CA LYS A 502 -11.08 23.95 7.06
C LYS A 502 -11.09 23.62 8.55
N GLU A 503 -11.62 22.44 8.88
CA GLU A 503 -11.68 21.87 10.22
C GLU A 503 -12.31 22.80 11.29
N PRO A 504 -13.49 23.41 11.04
CA PRO A 504 -14.12 24.30 12.00
C PRO A 504 -14.46 23.59 13.32
N ALA A 505 -14.36 24.33 14.43
CA ALA A 505 -14.74 23.89 15.77
C ALA A 505 -15.48 25.02 16.48
N VAL A 506 -16.68 24.76 16.97
CA VAL A 506 -17.53 25.78 17.61
C VAL A 506 -17.29 25.80 19.12
N SER A 507 -17.22 27.00 19.70
CA SER A 507 -17.10 27.16 21.14
C SER A 507 -18.36 26.66 21.86
N PRO A 508 -18.24 26.21 23.14
CA PRO A 508 -19.40 25.73 23.90
C PRO A 508 -20.52 26.77 24.07
N ASP A 509 -20.19 28.06 24.03
CA ASP A 509 -21.15 29.18 24.09
C ASP A 509 -21.75 29.54 22.71
N GLY A 510 -21.28 28.93 21.62
CA GLY A 510 -21.73 29.18 20.26
C GLY A 510 -21.29 30.50 19.65
N LYS A 511 -20.42 31.27 20.31
CA LYS A 511 -20.03 32.63 19.89
C LYS A 511 -18.77 32.71 19.04
N ARG A 512 -17.94 31.66 19.08
CA ARG A 512 -16.59 31.65 18.50
C ARG A 512 -16.36 30.37 17.71
N ILE A 513 -15.59 30.46 16.65
CA ILE A 513 -15.24 29.34 15.78
C ILE A 513 -13.73 29.30 15.63
N LEU A 514 -13.10 28.21 16.05
CA LEU A 514 -11.73 27.92 15.67
C LEU A 514 -11.71 27.23 14.31
N PHE A 515 -10.73 27.54 13.48
CA PHE A 515 -10.54 26.88 12.19
C PHE A 515 -9.06 26.94 11.78
N VAL A 516 -8.72 26.15 10.76
CA VAL A 516 -7.38 26.10 10.19
C VAL A 516 -7.37 26.94 8.92
N SER A 517 -6.37 27.80 8.74
CA SER A 517 -6.19 28.60 7.52
C SER A 517 -4.71 28.68 7.11
N ASP A 518 -4.46 28.78 5.81
CA ASP A 518 -3.14 28.95 5.19
C ASP A 518 -2.83 30.41 4.81
N GLU A 519 -3.60 31.39 5.29
CA GLU A 519 -3.56 32.81 4.87
C GLU A 519 -2.14 33.42 4.73
N ASP A 520 -1.24 33.12 5.65
CA ASP A 520 0.14 33.64 5.67
C ASP A 520 1.20 32.64 5.16
N GLY A 521 0.78 31.62 4.41
CA GLY A 521 1.63 30.55 3.86
C GLY A 521 1.99 29.46 4.89
N THR A 522 1.31 29.44 6.04
CA THR A 522 1.55 28.50 7.13
C THR A 522 0.22 28.01 7.68
N TRP A 523 0.11 26.71 7.94
CA TRP A 523 -1.08 26.15 8.57
C TRP A 523 -1.21 26.61 10.01
N ASP A 524 -2.17 27.48 10.30
CA ASP A 524 -2.36 28.04 11.62
C ASP A 524 -3.81 28.04 12.06
N LEU A 525 -4.00 28.15 13.38
CA LEU A 525 -5.29 28.28 13.99
C LEU A 525 -5.73 29.74 13.95
N TYR A 526 -6.97 29.96 13.51
CA TYR A 526 -7.66 31.24 13.53
C TYR A 526 -8.94 31.10 14.35
N GLU A 527 -9.40 32.22 14.91
CA GLU A 527 -10.67 32.30 15.62
C GLU A 527 -11.56 33.38 15.00
N LEU A 528 -12.76 33.00 14.59
CA LEU A 528 -13.81 33.91 14.16
C LEU A 528 -14.78 34.16 15.32
N ASN A 529 -14.99 35.42 15.69
CA ASN A 529 -16.04 35.85 16.60
C ASN A 529 -17.30 36.24 15.81
N LEU A 530 -18.41 35.52 16.03
CA LEU A 530 -19.66 35.70 15.29
C LEU A 530 -20.41 37.00 15.62
N GLU A 531 -20.28 37.55 16.83
CA GLU A 531 -20.98 38.78 17.24
C GLU A 531 -20.34 40.04 16.66
N GLY A 532 -19.01 40.03 16.49
CA GLY A 532 -18.22 41.18 16.01
C GLY A 532 -17.63 41.03 14.62
N ASN A 533 -17.84 39.88 13.98
CA ASN A 533 -17.25 39.46 12.71
C ASN A 533 -15.75 39.70 12.59
N LYS A 534 -15.03 39.25 13.61
CA LYS A 534 -13.60 39.50 13.78
C LYS A 534 -12.85 38.18 13.70
N ILE A 535 -11.89 38.10 12.79
CA ILE A 535 -10.91 37.01 12.76
C ILE A 535 -9.68 37.44 13.56
N THR A 536 -9.22 36.55 14.42
CA THR A 536 -7.96 36.68 15.15
C THR A 536 -7.10 35.46 14.88
N ARG A 537 -5.85 35.66 14.46
CA ARG A 537 -4.91 34.55 14.34
C ARG A 537 -4.44 34.13 15.73
N ARG A 538 -4.46 32.83 15.99
CA ARG A 538 -4.11 32.24 17.28
C ARG A 538 -2.69 31.67 17.29
N THR A 539 -2.25 31.01 16.22
CA THR A 539 -0.90 30.44 16.14
C THR A 539 -0.10 30.98 14.96
N ARG A 540 1.22 30.87 15.05
CA ARG A 540 2.19 31.13 13.98
C ARG A 540 3.32 30.11 14.05
N VAL A 541 3.01 28.84 13.77
CA VAL A 541 3.93 27.72 14.01
C VAL A 541 4.82 27.38 12.81
N ILE A 542 6.05 26.90 13.10
CA ILE A 542 7.02 26.46 12.08
C ILE A 542 6.46 25.32 11.23
N GLY A 543 5.92 24.29 11.88
CA GLY A 543 5.47 23.08 11.21
C GLY A 543 3.96 22.94 11.06
N GLY A 544 3.15 23.92 11.44
CA GLY A 544 1.70 23.88 11.21
C GLY A 544 0.87 23.33 12.39
N ALA A 545 -0.37 23.84 12.51
CA ALA A 545 -1.34 23.48 13.54
C ALA A 545 -2.70 23.12 12.91
N PHE A 546 -3.28 22.02 13.39
CA PHE A 546 -4.43 21.34 12.78
C PHE A 546 -5.45 20.87 13.81
N SER A 547 -6.64 20.53 13.35
CA SER A 547 -7.72 19.87 14.11
C SER A 547 -8.04 20.52 15.46
N PRO A 548 -8.34 21.84 15.48
CA PRO A 548 -8.61 22.55 16.72
C PRO A 548 -9.88 22.04 17.40
N ASN A 549 -9.84 22.03 18.73
CA ASN A 549 -10.96 21.70 19.62
C ASN A 549 -10.91 22.57 20.87
N TYR A 550 -12.08 22.81 21.48
CA TYR A 550 -12.15 23.48 22.78
C TYR A 550 -11.97 22.47 23.92
N LEU A 551 -11.22 22.85 24.95
CA LEU A 551 -10.97 22.04 26.14
C LEU A 551 -11.05 22.91 27.40
N ASN A 552 -12.21 22.99 28.06
CA ASN A 552 -12.40 23.72 29.34
C ASN A 552 -11.82 25.16 29.35
N GLY A 553 -12.02 25.92 28.28
CA GLY A 553 -11.47 27.27 28.15
C GLY A 553 -10.05 27.35 27.59
N ASP A 554 -9.44 26.21 27.25
CA ASP A 554 -8.21 26.09 26.47
C ASP A 554 -8.51 25.59 25.05
N ILE A 555 -7.46 25.49 24.22
CA ILE A 555 -7.48 24.93 22.88
C ILE A 555 -6.68 23.62 22.85
N LEU A 556 -7.27 22.57 22.31
CA LEU A 556 -6.62 21.33 21.94
C LEU A 556 -6.34 21.37 20.43
N PHE A 557 -5.12 21.06 19.99
CA PHE A 557 -4.78 21.01 18.58
C PHE A 557 -3.69 19.99 18.28
N ALA A 558 -3.58 19.55 17.04
CA ALA A 558 -2.46 18.76 16.53
C ALA A 558 -1.40 19.69 15.96
N GLY A 559 -0.13 19.53 16.36
CA GLY A 559 1.00 20.30 15.83
C GLY A 559 2.01 19.38 15.16
N PHE A 560 2.47 19.76 13.96
CA PHE A 560 3.53 19.05 13.26
C PHE A 560 4.90 19.69 13.56
N ARG A 561 5.87 18.85 13.91
CA ARG A 561 7.28 19.23 14.10
C ARG A 561 8.16 17.98 14.12
N ASP A 562 9.37 18.09 13.60
CA ASP A 562 10.39 17.03 13.57
C ASP A 562 9.90 15.75 12.86
N GLY A 563 9.09 15.92 11.81
CA GLY A 563 8.45 14.82 11.09
C GLY A 563 7.42 14.02 11.90
N GLU A 564 6.93 14.56 13.03
CA GLU A 564 5.92 13.97 13.91
C GLU A 564 4.72 14.91 14.06
N VAL A 565 3.55 14.33 14.38
CA VAL A 565 2.33 15.06 14.73
C VAL A 565 1.90 14.68 16.14
N HIS A 566 1.80 15.68 17.00
CA HIS A 566 1.44 15.52 18.41
C HIS A 566 0.25 16.37 18.80
N ALA A 567 -0.46 15.95 19.85
CA ALA A 567 -1.51 16.77 20.45
C ALA A 567 -0.91 17.76 21.47
N TYR A 568 -1.39 19.00 21.46
CA TYR A 568 -0.98 20.10 22.33
C TYR A 568 -2.20 20.73 23.01
N ARG A 569 -2.00 21.28 24.22
CA ARG A 569 -3.01 22.06 24.95
C ARG A 569 -2.55 23.51 25.07
N GLY A 570 -3.07 24.40 24.25
CA GLY A 570 -2.76 25.83 24.29
C GLY A 570 -3.79 26.66 25.06
N THR A 571 -3.37 27.81 25.59
CA THR A 571 -4.24 28.75 26.32
C THR A 571 -4.56 29.97 25.45
N PHE A 572 -5.77 30.54 25.54
CA PHE A 572 -6.12 31.75 24.77
C PHE A 572 -5.21 32.95 25.07
N ASP A 573 -4.68 33.06 26.30
CA ASP A 573 -3.79 34.14 26.70
C ASP A 573 -2.39 34.07 26.05
N ALA A 574 -1.91 32.86 25.73
CA ALA A 574 -0.66 32.66 24.99
C ALA A 574 -0.82 32.88 23.47
N LEU A 575 -2.06 33.05 23.00
CA LEU A 575 -2.46 33.07 21.59
C LEU A 575 -2.97 34.46 21.20
N SER A 576 -2.05 35.41 20.98
CA SER A 576 -2.38 36.74 20.47
C SER A 576 -1.40 37.13 19.38
N SER A 577 -1.89 37.15 18.14
CA SER A 577 -1.21 37.79 17.01
C SER A 577 -2.26 38.36 16.09
N GLU A 578 -2.36 39.69 16.06
CA GLU A 578 -3.05 40.52 15.07
C GLU A 578 -4.57 40.33 14.90
N ASP A 579 -5.28 41.44 15.04
CA ASP A 579 -6.72 41.55 14.87
C ASP A 579 -7.06 41.98 13.44
N LYS A 580 -7.94 41.24 12.75
CA LYS A 580 -8.52 41.67 11.47
C LYS A 580 -10.05 41.66 11.53
N THR A 581 -10.68 42.72 11.02
CA THR A 581 -12.13 42.76 10.82
C THR A 581 -12.46 42.11 9.49
N GLN A 582 -13.29 41.06 9.49
CA GLN A 582 -13.79 40.48 8.24
C GLN A 582 -15.15 41.09 7.92
N VAL A 583 -15.62 40.94 6.67
CA VAL A 583 -16.97 41.33 6.25
C VAL A 583 -17.72 40.06 5.85
N MET A 584 -18.73 39.69 6.63
CA MET A 584 -19.68 38.63 6.28
C MET A 584 -20.52 39.16 5.14
N ALA A 585 -20.60 38.40 4.06
CA ALA A 585 -21.48 38.70 2.95
C ALA A 585 -22.49 37.56 2.81
N VAL A 586 -23.76 37.94 2.58
CA VAL A 586 -24.78 36.98 2.14
C VAL A 586 -24.32 36.44 0.79
N ALA A 587 -24.18 35.13 0.67
CA ALA A 587 -23.75 34.49 -0.56
C ALA A 587 -24.70 34.89 -1.71
N GLN A 588 -24.19 35.67 -2.67
CA GLN A 588 -24.65 35.51 -4.04
C GLN A 588 -24.06 34.19 -4.52
N LYS A 589 -24.89 33.36 -5.19
CA LYS A 589 -24.47 32.07 -5.77
C LYS A 589 -23.06 32.19 -6.37
N PRO A 590 -22.19 31.19 -6.14
CA PRO A 590 -20.78 31.26 -6.53
C PRO A 590 -20.64 31.75 -7.96
N ALA A 591 -19.60 32.57 -8.19
CA ALA A 591 -19.31 33.19 -9.47
C ALA A 591 -19.45 32.15 -10.60
N LYS A 592 -20.18 32.53 -11.66
CA LYS A 592 -20.32 31.75 -12.89
C LYS A 592 -18.99 31.10 -13.24
N ARG A 593 -19.00 29.77 -13.39
CA ARG A 593 -17.91 28.94 -13.94
C ARG A 593 -17.22 29.76 -15.03
N ILE A 594 -15.91 30.00 -14.90
CA ILE A 594 -15.16 30.64 -15.97
C ILE A 594 -15.22 29.65 -17.14
N GLU A 595 -16.06 29.95 -18.13
CA GLU A 595 -16.23 29.20 -19.37
C GLU A 595 -14.92 29.28 -20.17
N LYS A 596 -13.90 28.52 -19.78
CA LYS A 596 -12.88 28.08 -20.74
C LYS A 596 -13.53 27.01 -21.62
N GLU A 597 -13.24 27.05 -22.92
CA GLU A 597 -13.71 26.03 -23.86
C GLU A 597 -13.31 24.63 -23.35
N LEU A 598 -14.31 23.76 -23.19
CA LEU A 598 -14.07 22.36 -22.83
C LEU A 598 -13.42 21.64 -24.02
N PRO A 599 -12.51 20.69 -23.77
CA PRO A 599 -11.97 19.87 -24.84
C PRO A 599 -13.08 19.07 -25.52
N GLN A 600 -12.92 18.80 -26.81
CA GLN A 600 -13.86 17.94 -27.54
C GLN A 600 -13.82 16.52 -26.94
N LEU A 601 -14.99 16.06 -26.48
CA LEU A 601 -15.17 14.72 -25.91
C LEU A 601 -15.95 13.82 -26.85
N ASP A 602 -15.24 12.86 -27.46
CA ASP A 602 -15.81 11.92 -28.42
C ASP A 602 -16.16 10.58 -27.77
N TYR A 603 -17.44 10.21 -27.75
CA TYR A 603 -17.86 8.86 -27.34
C TYR A 603 -17.56 7.81 -28.41
N LYS A 604 -16.75 6.80 -28.05
CA LYS A 604 -16.36 5.69 -28.96
C LYS A 604 -17.13 4.40 -28.71
N GLY A 605 -17.96 4.32 -27.67
CA GLY A 605 -18.76 3.14 -27.35
C GLY A 605 -18.29 2.39 -26.08
N PRO A 606 -18.88 1.22 -25.81
CA PRO A 606 -18.48 0.36 -24.69
C PRO A 606 -17.10 -0.28 -24.94
N TYR A 607 -16.34 -0.48 -23.87
CA TYR A 607 -15.04 -1.15 -23.92
C TYR A 607 -15.16 -2.58 -24.45
N ARG A 608 -14.21 -2.96 -25.31
CA ARG A 608 -14.03 -4.34 -25.80
C ARG A 608 -12.60 -4.79 -25.45
N PRO A 609 -12.40 -6.01 -24.90
CA PRO A 609 -11.09 -6.49 -24.54
C PRO A 609 -10.10 -6.41 -25.70
N ARG A 610 -8.95 -5.76 -25.46
CA ARG A 610 -7.83 -5.70 -26.41
C ARG A 610 -6.59 -6.26 -25.74
N PHE A 611 -6.26 -7.49 -26.10
CA PHE A 611 -5.08 -8.18 -25.57
C PHE A 611 -3.81 -7.65 -26.24
N GLY A 612 -2.76 -7.44 -25.46
CA GLY A 612 -1.45 -6.97 -25.94
C GLY A 612 -0.33 -7.39 -25.00
N THR A 613 0.92 -7.34 -25.49
CA THR A 613 2.11 -7.68 -24.68
C THR A 613 2.38 -6.57 -23.66
N ASP A 614 2.71 -6.98 -22.43
CA ASP A 614 3.06 -6.12 -21.30
C ASP A 614 4.58 -6.09 -21.17
N LEU A 615 5.20 -7.29 -21.13
CA LEU A 615 6.63 -7.45 -20.95
C LEU A 615 7.14 -8.64 -21.78
N PHE A 616 8.32 -8.49 -22.38
CA PHE A 616 9.06 -9.59 -23.00
C PHE A 616 10.56 -9.49 -22.66
N PHE A 617 11.09 -10.52 -22.02
CA PHE A 617 12.46 -10.53 -21.51
C PHE A 617 13.19 -11.84 -21.83
N PRO A 618 14.01 -11.86 -22.89
CA PRO A 618 14.98 -12.91 -23.13
C PRO A 618 16.30 -12.63 -22.39
N ALA A 619 16.87 -13.64 -21.75
CA ALA A 619 18.19 -13.61 -21.13
C ALA A 619 19.01 -14.84 -21.51
N PHE A 620 20.28 -14.63 -21.86
CA PHE A 620 21.21 -15.68 -22.25
C PHE A 620 22.50 -15.53 -21.48
N PHE A 621 23.02 -16.62 -20.94
CA PHE A 621 24.29 -16.60 -20.23
C PHE A 621 24.96 -17.96 -20.25
N PHE A 622 26.27 -17.97 -19.99
CA PHE A 622 27.06 -19.18 -20.00
C PHE A 622 27.80 -19.31 -18.66
N SER A 623 27.81 -20.50 -18.08
CA SER A 623 28.66 -20.83 -16.95
C SER A 623 29.48 -22.09 -17.23
N THR A 624 30.66 -22.18 -16.63
CA THR A 624 31.54 -23.34 -16.81
C THR A 624 30.96 -24.62 -16.23
N GLN A 625 30.20 -24.54 -15.13
CA GLN A 625 29.56 -25.70 -14.50
C GLN A 625 28.19 -26.04 -15.08
N GLY A 626 27.40 -25.03 -15.47
CA GLY A 626 26.03 -25.21 -15.98
C GLY A 626 25.88 -25.08 -17.49
N GLY A 627 26.95 -24.81 -18.25
CA GLY A 627 26.87 -24.61 -19.69
C GLY A 627 26.06 -23.37 -20.08
N PHE A 628 25.36 -23.46 -21.22
CA PHE A 628 24.51 -22.39 -21.74
C PHE A 628 23.15 -22.40 -21.06
N PHE A 629 22.70 -21.22 -20.67
CA PHE A 629 21.38 -20.97 -20.16
C PHE A 629 20.64 -20.01 -21.08
N ALA A 630 19.39 -20.37 -21.40
CA ALA A 630 18.45 -19.49 -22.06
C ALA A 630 17.21 -19.37 -21.19
N PHE A 631 16.85 -18.13 -20.87
CA PHE A 631 15.63 -17.80 -20.16
C PHE A 631 14.80 -16.87 -21.04
N ALA A 632 13.50 -17.10 -21.11
CA ALA A 632 12.57 -16.17 -21.72
C ALA A 632 11.33 -16.03 -20.84
N TYR A 633 10.92 -14.79 -20.61
CA TYR A 633 9.68 -14.44 -19.95
C TYR A 633 8.83 -13.58 -20.86
N TRP A 634 7.53 -13.86 -20.93
CA TRP A 634 6.57 -13.01 -21.59
C TRP A 634 5.32 -12.87 -20.73
N GLN A 635 4.75 -11.68 -20.73
CA GLN A 635 3.47 -11.38 -20.10
C GLN A 635 2.63 -10.53 -21.04
N GLY A 636 1.33 -10.79 -21.05
CA GLY A 636 0.34 -9.99 -21.78
C GLY A 636 -0.99 -9.92 -21.04
N SER A 637 -1.66 -8.78 -21.13
CA SER A 637 -2.99 -8.56 -20.56
C SER A 637 -3.94 -7.84 -21.52
N ASP A 638 -5.20 -7.64 -21.14
CA ASP A 638 -6.04 -6.59 -21.73
C ASP A 638 -5.91 -5.27 -20.97
N MET A 639 -6.48 -4.18 -21.49
CA MET A 639 -6.33 -2.84 -20.89
C MET A 639 -6.85 -2.74 -19.46
N LEU A 640 -7.90 -3.50 -19.12
CA LEU A 640 -8.48 -3.54 -17.77
C LEU A 640 -7.85 -4.59 -16.85
N GLY A 641 -6.90 -5.40 -17.34
CA GLY A 641 -6.28 -6.49 -16.57
C GLY A 641 -7.21 -7.65 -16.24
N TYR A 642 -8.38 -7.75 -16.90
CA TYR A 642 -9.32 -8.84 -16.71
C TYR A 642 -8.84 -10.15 -17.32
N HIS A 643 -8.06 -10.06 -18.39
CA HIS A 643 -7.37 -11.17 -19.02
C HIS A 643 -5.87 -10.97 -18.75
N ASN A 644 -5.21 -11.93 -18.12
CA ASN A 644 -3.76 -11.92 -17.94
C ASN A 644 -3.20 -13.26 -18.41
N MET A 645 -2.07 -13.24 -19.10
CA MET A 645 -1.37 -14.42 -19.55
C MET A 645 0.12 -14.22 -19.34
N GLY A 646 0.80 -15.24 -18.85
CA GLY A 646 2.25 -15.23 -18.72
C GLY A 646 2.84 -16.54 -19.22
N THR A 647 4.05 -16.48 -19.74
CA THR A 647 4.86 -17.66 -20.03
C THR A 647 6.28 -17.46 -19.56
N ASN A 648 6.88 -18.54 -19.08
CA ASN A 648 8.31 -18.61 -18.85
C ASN A 648 8.90 -19.85 -19.53
N LEU A 649 10.17 -19.73 -19.89
CA LEU A 649 10.98 -20.78 -20.47
C LEU A 649 12.37 -20.69 -19.83
N LEU A 650 12.88 -21.80 -19.32
CA LEU A 650 14.25 -21.92 -18.84
C LEU A 650 14.87 -23.18 -19.44
N LEU A 651 15.98 -22.99 -20.14
CA LEU A 651 16.83 -24.04 -20.66
C LEU A 651 18.20 -23.92 -20.02
N ASN A 652 18.74 -25.04 -19.56
CA ASN A 652 20.12 -25.16 -19.09
C ASN A 652 20.76 -26.38 -19.78
N SER A 653 21.77 -26.13 -20.60
CA SER A 653 22.41 -27.18 -21.40
C SER A 653 23.28 -28.11 -20.56
N GLY A 654 23.88 -27.64 -19.46
CA GLY A 654 24.78 -28.43 -18.62
C GLY A 654 24.04 -29.48 -17.79
N SER A 655 22.91 -29.12 -17.20
CA SER A 655 22.05 -30.07 -16.47
C SER A 655 21.00 -30.75 -17.36
N GLY A 656 20.79 -30.25 -18.58
CA GLY A 656 19.72 -30.70 -19.48
C GLY A 656 18.32 -30.32 -18.99
N ILE A 657 18.21 -29.27 -18.17
CA ILE A 657 16.93 -28.78 -17.68
C ILE A 657 16.20 -28.04 -18.80
N LEU A 658 14.92 -28.37 -18.99
CA LEU A 658 13.97 -27.59 -19.77
C LEU A 658 12.70 -27.43 -18.94
N ASP A 659 12.50 -26.22 -18.43
CA ASP A 659 11.27 -25.83 -17.75
C ASP A 659 10.49 -24.84 -18.63
N TYR A 660 9.19 -25.03 -18.70
CA TYR A 660 8.30 -24.08 -19.34
C TYR A 660 6.97 -24.01 -18.61
N SER A 661 6.34 -22.85 -18.62
CA SER A 661 4.95 -22.72 -18.21
C SER A 661 4.22 -21.66 -18.99
N ILE A 662 2.91 -21.84 -19.08
CA ILE A 662 1.94 -20.88 -19.61
C ILE A 662 0.83 -20.81 -18.57
N GLY A 663 0.53 -19.63 -18.07
CA GLY A 663 -0.63 -19.38 -17.23
C GLY A 663 -1.54 -18.37 -17.89
N TYR A 664 -2.84 -18.53 -17.71
CA TYR A 664 -3.86 -17.57 -18.09
C TYR A 664 -4.84 -17.40 -16.93
N SER A 665 -5.15 -16.16 -16.57
CA SER A 665 -6.16 -15.82 -15.57
C SER A 665 -7.24 -14.91 -16.16
N PHE A 666 -8.47 -15.12 -15.70
CA PHE A 666 -9.63 -14.33 -16.06
C PHE A 666 -10.37 -13.87 -14.79
N ALA A 667 -10.39 -12.55 -14.58
CA ALA A 667 -10.80 -11.92 -13.32
C ALA A 667 -11.83 -10.79 -13.50
N ARG A 668 -12.70 -10.88 -14.52
CA ARG A 668 -13.75 -9.87 -14.80
C ARG A 668 -14.91 -9.90 -13.78
N PHE A 669 -15.15 -11.04 -13.16
CA PHE A 669 -16.18 -11.21 -12.14
C PHE A 669 -15.62 -12.02 -10.98
N ARG A 670 -16.43 -12.19 -9.93
CA ARG A 670 -16.17 -13.05 -8.79
C ARG A 670 -17.03 -14.31 -8.98
N PRO A 671 -16.47 -15.51 -9.26
CA PRO A 671 -15.08 -15.98 -9.05
C PRO A 671 -14.04 -15.65 -10.13
N GLU A 672 -12.76 -15.75 -9.76
CA GLU A 672 -11.60 -15.72 -10.66
C GLU A 672 -11.30 -17.11 -11.23
N LEU A 673 -10.97 -17.17 -12.53
CA LEU A 673 -10.62 -18.41 -13.23
C LEU A 673 -9.14 -18.40 -13.61
N GLN A 674 -8.48 -19.54 -13.50
CA GLN A 674 -7.08 -19.73 -13.88
C GLN A 674 -6.88 -21.02 -14.64
N PHE A 675 -5.96 -20.96 -15.59
CA PHE A 675 -5.53 -22.07 -16.41
C PHE A 675 -4.00 -22.09 -16.38
N VAL A 676 -3.42 -23.25 -16.13
CA VAL A 676 -1.97 -23.41 -15.99
C VAL A 676 -1.54 -24.61 -16.80
N PHE A 677 -0.53 -24.41 -17.64
CA PHE A 677 0.20 -25.46 -18.32
C PHE A 677 1.66 -25.35 -17.90
N LYS A 678 2.26 -26.43 -17.42
CA LYS A 678 3.67 -26.46 -17.04
C LYS A 678 4.30 -27.76 -17.50
N GLY A 679 5.54 -27.70 -17.95
CA GLY A 679 6.38 -28.88 -18.14
C GLY A 679 7.76 -28.67 -17.57
N SER A 680 8.37 -29.76 -17.12
CA SER A 680 9.75 -29.79 -16.61
C SER A 680 10.44 -31.07 -17.06
N HIS A 681 11.61 -30.93 -17.66
CA HIS A 681 12.50 -32.04 -17.97
C HIS A 681 13.80 -31.84 -17.20
N TYR A 682 14.24 -32.86 -16.45
CA TYR A 682 15.49 -32.79 -15.69
C TYR A 682 16.10 -34.16 -15.45
N ARG A 683 17.36 -34.18 -15.01
CA ARG A 683 18.10 -35.38 -14.58
C ARG A 683 18.09 -35.48 -13.06
N ASP A 684 17.78 -36.66 -12.53
CA ASP A 684 17.80 -36.95 -11.09
C ASP A 684 19.08 -37.72 -10.73
N PRO A 685 20.09 -37.08 -10.14
CA PRO A 685 21.38 -37.69 -9.86
C PRO A 685 21.37 -38.62 -8.63
N PHE A 686 20.25 -38.66 -7.88
CA PHE A 686 20.13 -39.52 -6.69
C PHE A 686 19.63 -40.93 -7.01
N LEU A 687 19.11 -41.13 -8.21
CA LEU A 687 18.63 -42.42 -8.71
C LEU A 687 19.46 -42.77 -9.95
N VAL A 688 20.42 -43.67 -9.73
CA VAL A 688 21.38 -44.10 -10.73
C VAL A 688 21.08 -45.54 -11.10
N SER A 689 21.03 -45.86 -12.39
CA SER A 689 20.89 -47.24 -12.85
C SER A 689 22.10 -48.09 -12.48
N ASP A 690 21.98 -49.42 -12.59
CA ASP A 690 23.10 -50.36 -12.41
C ASP A 690 24.30 -50.06 -13.34
N LYS A 691 24.07 -49.28 -14.41
CA LYS A 691 25.08 -48.83 -15.39
C LYS A 691 25.67 -47.45 -15.09
N GLY A 692 25.35 -46.85 -13.94
CA GLY A 692 25.89 -45.54 -13.55
C GLY A 692 25.20 -44.35 -14.21
N GLU A 693 24.01 -44.53 -14.80
CA GLU A 693 23.28 -43.45 -15.47
C GLU A 693 22.19 -42.82 -14.60
N ASP A 694 22.14 -41.49 -14.60
CA ASP A 694 21.08 -40.71 -13.94
C ASP A 694 19.71 -40.97 -14.57
N LEU A 695 18.68 -41.06 -13.72
CA LEU A 695 17.29 -41.12 -14.15
C LEU A 695 16.87 -39.81 -14.83
N ARG A 696 16.28 -39.88 -16.03
CA ARG A 696 15.64 -38.74 -16.69
C ARG A 696 14.16 -38.69 -16.31
N LYS A 697 13.73 -37.56 -15.78
CA LYS A 697 12.33 -37.27 -15.43
C LYS A 697 11.75 -36.22 -16.37
N LYS A 698 10.54 -36.46 -16.86
CA LYS A 698 9.70 -35.45 -17.51
C LYS A 698 8.37 -35.40 -16.81
N GLU A 699 7.92 -34.20 -16.47
CA GLU A 699 6.62 -33.98 -15.86
C GLU A 699 5.85 -32.92 -16.64
N HIS A 700 4.57 -33.16 -16.89
CA HIS A 700 3.65 -32.21 -17.49
C HIS A 700 2.45 -32.03 -16.57
N LEU A 701 2.03 -30.79 -16.34
CA LEU A 701 0.89 -30.41 -15.53
C LEU A 701 -0.02 -29.50 -16.36
N GLN A 702 -1.29 -29.86 -16.45
CA GLN A 702 -2.35 -28.99 -16.94
C GLN A 702 -3.33 -28.79 -15.79
N ALA A 703 -3.74 -27.56 -15.51
CA ALA A 703 -4.63 -27.29 -14.40
C ALA A 703 -5.62 -26.18 -14.74
N MET A 704 -6.82 -26.31 -14.19
CA MET A 704 -7.82 -25.25 -14.16
C MET A 704 -8.24 -25.02 -12.71
N PHE A 705 -8.23 -23.77 -12.27
CA PHE A 705 -8.63 -23.38 -10.92
C PHE A 705 -9.70 -22.30 -10.96
N VAL A 706 -10.55 -22.32 -9.95
CA VAL A 706 -11.57 -21.33 -9.64
C VAL A 706 -11.32 -20.85 -8.22
N SER A 707 -11.10 -19.56 -8.06
CA SER A 707 -10.95 -18.92 -6.75
C SER A 707 -12.14 -18.00 -6.48
N TYR A 708 -12.89 -18.29 -5.42
CA TYR A 708 -13.97 -17.45 -4.94
C TYR A 708 -13.54 -16.80 -3.62
N PRO A 709 -13.03 -15.55 -3.65
CA PRO A 709 -12.82 -14.81 -2.41
C PRO A 709 -14.18 -14.61 -1.73
N LEU A 710 -14.30 -14.81 -0.42
CA LEU A 710 -15.50 -14.55 0.39
C LEU A 710 -15.45 -13.13 0.99
N ASP A 711 -14.26 -12.70 1.38
CA ASP A 711 -13.90 -11.36 1.83
C ASP A 711 -12.37 -11.17 1.66
N ARG A 712 -11.78 -10.10 2.23
CA ARG A 712 -10.32 -9.84 2.13
C ARG A 712 -9.45 -10.93 2.78
N GLN A 713 -10.00 -11.81 3.62
CA GLN A 713 -9.27 -12.77 4.44
C GLN A 713 -9.63 -14.23 4.15
N HIS A 714 -10.81 -14.52 3.63
CA HIS A 714 -11.32 -15.87 3.41
C HIS A 714 -11.58 -16.12 1.93
N ARG A 715 -11.20 -17.31 1.42
CA ARG A 715 -11.51 -17.75 0.06
C ARG A 715 -11.74 -19.25 -0.02
N ILE A 716 -12.51 -19.65 -1.03
CA ILE A 716 -12.68 -21.05 -1.43
C ILE A 716 -12.02 -21.20 -2.79
N GLU A 717 -11.20 -22.22 -2.94
CA GLU A 717 -10.59 -22.58 -4.22
C GLU A 717 -11.00 -24.00 -4.59
N ALA A 718 -11.26 -24.20 -5.88
CA ALA A 718 -11.52 -25.50 -6.44
C ALA A 718 -10.79 -25.63 -7.77
N GLY A 719 -10.40 -26.82 -8.17
CA GLY A 719 -9.74 -27.01 -9.45
C GLY A 719 -9.58 -28.45 -9.87
N THR A 720 -9.12 -28.61 -11.10
CA THR A 720 -8.71 -29.89 -11.66
C THR A 720 -7.27 -29.80 -12.14
N GLN A 721 -6.50 -30.86 -11.97
CA GLN A 721 -5.14 -30.99 -12.47
C GLN A 721 -4.99 -32.32 -13.20
N PHE A 722 -4.41 -32.29 -14.37
CA PHE A 722 -3.95 -33.46 -15.11
C PHE A 722 -2.42 -33.46 -15.05
N VAL A 723 -1.83 -34.54 -14.54
CA VAL A 723 -0.37 -34.68 -14.43
C VAL A 723 0.09 -35.92 -15.17
N GLU A 724 1.12 -35.77 -16.00
CA GLU A 724 1.83 -36.89 -16.64
C GLU A 724 3.27 -36.92 -16.16
N ARG A 725 3.77 -38.11 -15.86
CA ARG A 725 5.15 -38.33 -15.41
C ARG A 725 5.80 -39.44 -16.22
N TYR A 726 6.96 -39.13 -16.80
CA TYR A 726 7.78 -40.07 -17.55
C TYR A 726 9.14 -40.22 -16.88
N HIS A 727 9.46 -41.43 -16.46
CA HIS A 727 10.75 -41.78 -15.88
C HIS A 727 11.48 -42.73 -16.83
N THR A 728 12.72 -42.40 -17.22
CA THR A 728 13.52 -43.18 -18.19
C THR A 728 14.98 -43.25 -17.82
N PHE A 729 15.60 -44.42 -17.96
CA PHE A 729 17.04 -44.56 -17.97
C PHE A 729 17.56 -44.53 -19.42
N PRO A 730 18.58 -43.72 -19.75
CA PRO A 730 19.06 -43.55 -21.14
C PRO A 730 19.42 -44.84 -21.88
N SER A 731 20.02 -45.81 -21.19
CA SER A 731 20.45 -47.10 -21.75
C SER A 731 19.48 -48.27 -21.52
N ASP A 732 18.33 -48.02 -20.88
CA ASP A 732 17.28 -49.01 -20.68
C ASP A 732 15.89 -48.40 -20.91
N PRO A 733 15.42 -48.39 -22.17
CA PRO A 733 14.09 -47.89 -22.53
C PRO A 733 12.93 -48.73 -21.97
N VAL A 734 13.19 -49.95 -21.48
CA VAL A 734 12.16 -50.89 -21.00
C VAL A 734 11.77 -50.57 -19.56
N ALA A 735 12.63 -49.90 -18.79
CA ALA A 735 12.33 -49.36 -17.46
C ALA A 735 11.54 -48.03 -17.50
N LEU A 736 10.65 -47.85 -18.49
CA LEU A 736 9.77 -46.68 -18.61
C LEU A 736 8.62 -46.81 -17.60
N THR A 737 8.51 -45.86 -16.68
CA THR A 737 7.26 -45.65 -15.94
C THR A 737 6.58 -44.40 -16.51
N ASN A 738 5.43 -44.60 -17.17
CA ASN A 738 4.52 -43.52 -17.53
C ASN A 738 3.34 -43.56 -16.56
N LEU A 739 3.11 -42.47 -15.84
CA LEU A 739 1.99 -42.35 -14.91
C LEU A 739 1.18 -41.11 -15.25
N GLN A 740 -0.12 -41.30 -15.44
CA GLN A 740 -1.08 -40.23 -15.66
C GLN A 740 -2.07 -40.17 -14.50
N ASP A 741 -2.31 -38.97 -13.97
CA ASP A 741 -3.31 -38.75 -12.94
C ASP A 741 -4.20 -37.53 -13.22
N LEU A 742 -5.49 -37.68 -12.95
CA LEU A 742 -6.46 -36.58 -12.93
C LEU A 742 -6.89 -36.31 -11.50
N ARG A 743 -6.59 -35.12 -11.00
CA ARG A 743 -6.84 -34.68 -9.63
C ARG A 743 -7.97 -33.67 -9.61
N LEU A 744 -8.89 -33.82 -8.67
CA LEU A 744 -9.85 -32.80 -8.26
C LEU A 744 -9.39 -32.22 -6.93
N ILE A 745 -9.36 -30.90 -6.80
CA ILE A 745 -8.88 -30.19 -5.62
C ILE A 745 -9.97 -29.25 -5.12
N GLY A 746 -10.17 -29.22 -3.81
CA GLY A 746 -10.97 -28.20 -3.13
C GLY A 746 -10.27 -27.77 -1.85
N GLN A 747 -10.17 -26.47 -1.61
CA GLN A 747 -9.60 -25.93 -0.38
C GLN A 747 -10.28 -24.66 0.11
N PHE A 748 -10.26 -24.47 1.43
CA PHE A 748 -10.63 -23.24 2.10
C PHE A 748 -9.37 -22.60 2.66
N VAL A 749 -9.18 -21.31 2.40
CA VAL A 749 -8.06 -20.53 2.92
C VAL A 749 -8.58 -19.36 3.74
N ARG A 750 -8.00 -19.19 4.93
CA ARG A 750 -8.13 -18.00 5.76
C ARG A 750 -6.75 -17.41 6.01
N ASP A 751 -6.53 -16.16 5.64
CA ASP A 751 -5.30 -15.43 5.93
C ASP A 751 -5.60 -14.12 6.68
N THR A 752 -5.01 -13.99 7.86
CA THR A 752 -5.12 -12.80 8.73
C THR A 752 -3.73 -12.31 9.15
N THR A 753 -2.68 -12.77 8.46
CA THR A 753 -1.29 -12.47 8.81
C THR A 753 -0.96 -11.01 8.53
N THR A 754 -0.22 -10.40 9.46
CA THR A 754 0.15 -8.99 9.42
C THR A 754 1.48 -8.79 10.14
N GLY A 755 2.22 -7.75 9.78
CA GLY A 755 3.36 -7.28 10.55
C GLY A 755 4.18 -6.24 9.80
N PRO A 756 5.20 -5.65 10.46
CA PRO A 756 6.05 -4.61 9.89
C PRO A 756 7.14 -5.20 8.97
N TYR A 757 7.58 -4.44 7.97
CA TYR A 757 8.78 -4.69 7.14
C TYR A 757 9.04 -6.17 6.74
N LEU A 758 8.15 -6.78 5.94
CA LEU A 758 8.27 -8.19 5.45
C LEU A 758 8.30 -9.27 6.55
N VAL A 759 8.03 -8.91 7.80
CA VAL A 759 8.00 -9.83 8.92
C VAL A 759 6.57 -9.96 9.41
N VAL A 760 6.03 -11.17 9.37
CA VAL A 760 4.75 -11.48 9.99
C VAL A 760 4.98 -11.63 11.49
N THR A 761 4.35 -10.76 12.28
CA THR A 761 4.43 -10.77 13.75
C THR A 761 3.11 -11.12 14.42
N LYS A 762 1.99 -11.03 13.69
CA LYS A 762 0.64 -11.23 14.24
C LYS A 762 -0.32 -11.88 13.24
N GLY A 763 -1.27 -12.65 13.78
CA GLY A 763 -2.38 -13.22 13.01
C GLY A 763 -2.16 -14.70 12.70
N SER A 764 -2.97 -15.26 11.82
CA SER A 764 -2.85 -16.66 11.41
C SER A 764 -3.23 -16.89 9.96
N ARG A 765 -2.65 -17.96 9.40
CA ARG A 765 -2.99 -18.51 8.09
C ARG A 765 -3.46 -19.94 8.28
N LEU A 766 -4.58 -20.29 7.68
CA LEU A 766 -5.16 -21.63 7.69
C LEU A 766 -5.51 -22.02 6.25
N ALA A 767 -4.99 -23.14 5.78
CA ALA A 767 -5.41 -23.78 4.54
C ALA A 767 -5.88 -25.20 4.86
N LEU A 768 -7.12 -25.52 4.48
CA LEU A 768 -7.71 -26.84 4.64
C LEU A 768 -8.15 -27.33 3.28
N GLY A 769 -7.68 -28.51 2.85
CA GLY A 769 -8.02 -28.99 1.52
C GLY A 769 -8.07 -30.50 1.37
N VAL A 770 -8.70 -30.89 0.27
CA VAL A 770 -8.86 -32.26 -0.18
C VAL A 770 -8.46 -32.34 -1.64
N ARG A 771 -7.73 -33.40 -1.99
CA ARG A 771 -7.34 -33.76 -3.35
C ARG A 771 -7.82 -35.18 -3.63
N ARG A 772 -8.48 -35.41 -4.75
CA ARG A 772 -8.95 -36.72 -5.20
C ARG A 772 -8.32 -37.04 -6.55
N ALA A 773 -7.48 -38.06 -6.63
CA ALA A 773 -7.13 -38.65 -7.92
C ALA A 773 -8.25 -39.61 -8.37
N VAL A 774 -8.70 -39.46 -9.61
CA VAL A 774 -9.83 -40.20 -10.16
C VAL A 774 -9.33 -41.19 -11.23
N PRO A 775 -9.52 -42.50 -11.05
CA PRO A 775 -9.10 -43.53 -12.01
C PRO A 775 -10.13 -43.70 -13.14
N MET A 776 -10.36 -42.65 -13.93
CA MET A 776 -11.26 -42.67 -15.09
C MET A 776 -10.43 -42.52 -16.37
N PHE A 777 -10.94 -42.90 -17.55
CA PHE A 777 -10.26 -42.65 -18.83
C PHE A 777 -8.79 -43.09 -18.92
N GLU A 778 -8.46 -44.30 -18.44
CA GLU A 778 -7.10 -44.86 -18.45
C GLU A 778 -6.09 -44.23 -17.46
N PHE A 779 -6.53 -43.39 -16.50
CA PHE A 779 -5.65 -42.87 -15.45
C PHE A 779 -5.23 -43.94 -14.42
N ASP A 780 -3.96 -43.89 -14.01
CA ASP A 780 -3.29 -44.93 -13.23
C ASP A 780 -3.52 -44.83 -11.71
N LEU A 781 -3.92 -43.66 -11.21
CA LEU A 781 -3.93 -43.35 -9.77
C LEU A 781 -5.34 -43.17 -9.19
N ASP A 782 -5.62 -43.89 -8.12
CA ASP A 782 -6.83 -43.77 -7.30
C ASP A 782 -6.46 -43.48 -5.84
N TYR A 783 -6.61 -42.23 -5.41
CA TYR A 783 -6.35 -41.83 -4.03
C TYR A 783 -7.15 -40.60 -3.59
N VAL A 784 -7.29 -40.42 -2.28
CA VAL A 784 -7.79 -39.20 -1.64
C VAL A 784 -6.73 -38.69 -0.69
N SER A 785 -6.25 -37.47 -0.88
CA SER A 785 -5.37 -36.80 0.06
C SER A 785 -6.11 -35.68 0.78
N LYS A 786 -5.91 -35.59 2.09
CA LYS A 786 -6.36 -34.48 2.92
C LYS A 786 -5.13 -33.73 3.42
N PHE A 787 -5.17 -32.41 3.37
CA PHE A 787 -4.08 -31.57 3.85
C PHE A 787 -4.62 -30.42 4.70
N ALA A 788 -3.83 -30.04 5.70
CA ALA A 788 -4.09 -28.90 6.55
C ALA A 788 -2.77 -28.20 6.87
N GLU A 789 -2.72 -26.89 6.63
CA GLU A 789 -1.59 -26.04 6.98
C GLU A 789 -2.10 -24.92 7.88
N TRP A 790 -1.55 -24.79 9.07
CA TRP A 790 -1.92 -23.75 10.03
C TRP A 790 -0.70 -23.05 10.58
N HIS A 791 -0.63 -21.74 10.37
CA HIS A 791 0.41 -20.86 10.88
C HIS A 791 -0.23 -19.89 11.87
N GLN A 792 0.37 -19.73 13.04
CA GLN A 792 -0.08 -18.80 14.06
C GLN A 792 1.09 -17.94 14.53
N PHE A 793 0.90 -16.63 14.51
CA PHE A 793 1.86 -15.64 14.98
C PHE A 793 1.27 -14.93 16.19
N ILE A 794 1.88 -15.14 17.34
CA ILE A 794 1.48 -14.55 18.61
C ILE A 794 2.51 -13.47 18.94
N PRO A 795 2.15 -12.18 18.89
CA PRO A 795 3.07 -11.12 19.24
C PRO A 795 3.40 -11.19 20.73
N ILE A 796 4.68 -11.16 21.05
CA ILE A 796 5.21 -11.05 22.43
C ILE A 796 5.85 -9.68 22.70
N GLY A 797 6.01 -8.89 21.65
CA GLY A 797 6.48 -7.51 21.67
C GLY A 797 6.12 -6.84 20.35
N LYS A 798 6.70 -5.68 20.11
CA LYS A 798 6.50 -4.89 18.88
C LYS A 798 6.90 -5.65 17.62
N ASP A 799 8.14 -6.13 17.62
CA ASP A 799 8.78 -6.81 16.48
C ASP A 799 9.08 -8.28 16.77
N SER A 800 8.58 -8.81 17.89
CA SER A 800 8.86 -10.17 18.36
C SER A 800 7.59 -11.00 18.36
N ALA A 801 7.69 -12.23 17.88
CA ALA A 801 6.56 -13.15 17.82
C ALA A 801 6.97 -14.59 18.10
N VAL A 802 6.08 -15.31 18.78
CA VAL A 802 6.09 -16.77 18.75
C VAL A 802 5.32 -17.19 17.50
N ALA A 803 6.02 -17.81 16.56
CA ALA A 803 5.44 -18.38 15.35
C ALA A 803 5.31 -19.90 15.54
N SER A 804 4.11 -20.42 15.33
CA SER A 804 3.87 -21.86 15.27
C SER A 804 3.36 -22.23 13.89
N ARG A 805 3.92 -23.29 13.33
CA ARG A 805 3.48 -23.91 12.09
C ARG A 805 3.10 -25.35 12.36
N PHE A 806 1.97 -25.75 11.80
CA PHE A 806 1.46 -27.09 11.81
C PHE A 806 1.11 -27.48 10.39
N GLU A 807 1.65 -28.60 9.92
CA GLU A 807 1.33 -29.16 8.61
C GLU A 807 0.93 -30.62 8.78
N PHE A 808 -0.21 -30.98 8.21
CA PHE A 808 -0.73 -32.34 8.18
C PHE A 808 -1.04 -32.71 6.74
N ASN A 809 -0.53 -33.85 6.30
CA ASN A 809 -0.88 -34.46 5.02
C ASN A 809 -1.19 -35.93 5.23
N ARG A 810 -2.25 -36.43 4.59
CA ARG A 810 -2.58 -37.86 4.60
C ARG A 810 -3.25 -38.27 3.31
N SER A 811 -2.71 -39.29 2.65
CA SER A 811 -3.29 -39.95 1.48
C SER A 811 -3.89 -41.30 1.84
N TYR A 812 -5.01 -41.63 1.22
CA TYR A 812 -5.77 -42.88 1.36
C TYR A 812 -6.07 -43.44 -0.03
N GLY A 813 -6.15 -44.76 -0.16
CA GLY A 813 -6.55 -45.42 -1.42
C GLY A 813 -5.61 -46.55 -1.84
N PRO A 814 -5.97 -47.28 -2.92
CA PRO A 814 -5.10 -48.31 -3.50
C PRO A 814 -3.82 -47.71 -4.09
N SER A 815 -3.92 -46.53 -4.72
CA SER A 815 -2.78 -45.67 -5.03
C SER A 815 -2.65 -44.59 -3.94
N TYR A 816 -1.57 -43.82 -3.95
CA TYR A 816 -1.34 -42.80 -2.92
C TYR A 816 -0.34 -41.73 -3.33
N GLU A 817 -0.52 -40.56 -2.75
CA GLU A 817 0.49 -39.50 -2.74
C GLU A 817 1.41 -39.65 -1.53
N VAL A 818 2.70 -39.33 -1.72
CA VAL A 818 3.71 -39.33 -0.66
C VAL A 818 4.17 -37.92 -0.36
N PHE A 819 4.43 -37.64 0.91
CA PHE A 819 4.79 -36.31 1.39
C PHE A 819 6.18 -36.30 2.03
N PRO A 820 7.00 -35.25 1.81
CA PRO A 820 8.30 -35.10 2.48
C PRO A 820 8.13 -34.74 3.96
N LEU A 821 9.05 -35.20 4.82
CA LEU A 821 9.07 -34.81 6.24
C LEU A 821 10.21 -33.84 6.58
N THR A 822 11.36 -33.96 5.90
CA THR A 822 12.59 -33.24 6.25
C THR A 822 12.91 -32.06 5.32
N GLY A 823 13.83 -31.23 5.76
CA GLY A 823 14.34 -30.08 5.00
C GLY A 823 13.83 -28.76 5.56
N GLN A 824 14.13 -27.66 4.87
CA GLN A 824 13.84 -26.31 5.37
C GLN A 824 12.34 -26.05 5.56
N GLY A 825 11.49 -26.65 4.72
CA GLY A 825 10.03 -26.60 4.84
C GLY A 825 9.42 -27.70 5.71
N GLY A 826 10.22 -28.53 6.39
CA GLY A 826 9.77 -29.66 7.22
C GLY A 826 10.47 -29.64 8.59
N VAL A 827 11.08 -30.77 8.97
CA VAL A 827 11.99 -30.84 10.12
C VAL A 827 13.41 -30.47 9.68
N ARG A 828 13.93 -29.32 10.13
CA ARG A 828 15.31 -28.88 9.85
C ARG A 828 16.32 -29.78 10.57
N GLY A 829 17.57 -29.76 10.14
CA GLY A 829 18.66 -30.60 10.66
C GLY A 829 18.81 -31.92 9.93
N TYR A 830 17.87 -32.27 9.07
CA TYR A 830 17.89 -33.47 8.21
C TYR A 830 18.00 -33.06 6.73
N ALA A 831 18.77 -33.84 5.95
CA ALA A 831 18.92 -33.59 4.52
C ALA A 831 17.58 -33.78 3.78
N ARG A 832 17.46 -33.20 2.57
CA ARG A 832 16.28 -33.41 1.72
C ARG A 832 16.14 -34.90 1.40
N GLU A 833 14.93 -35.42 1.57
CA GLU A 833 14.64 -36.85 1.42
C GLU A 833 14.48 -37.27 -0.05
N PRO A 834 15.00 -38.46 -0.44
CA PRO A 834 14.64 -39.09 -1.71
C PRO A 834 13.19 -39.55 -1.69
N ASP A 835 12.57 -39.76 -2.86
CA ASP A 835 11.17 -40.16 -2.98
C ASP A 835 10.84 -41.46 -2.21
N SER A 836 11.78 -42.40 -2.14
CA SER A 836 11.64 -43.66 -1.40
C SER A 836 11.48 -43.50 0.11
N ALA A 837 11.93 -42.38 0.68
CA ALA A 837 11.81 -42.08 2.11
C ALA A 837 10.50 -41.35 2.46
N LYS A 838 9.75 -40.87 1.47
CA LYS A 838 8.45 -40.20 1.67
C LYS A 838 7.37 -41.23 1.99
N LYS A 839 6.33 -40.80 2.72
CA LYS A 839 5.23 -41.68 3.17
C LYS A 839 3.86 -41.06 2.92
N ARG A 840 2.81 -41.88 3.02
CA ARG A 840 1.41 -41.49 2.79
C ARG A 840 0.88 -40.49 3.82
N GLY A 841 1.44 -40.48 5.02
CA GLY A 841 1.06 -39.57 6.10
C GLY A 841 2.25 -38.84 6.67
N THR A 842 2.13 -37.52 6.85
CA THR A 842 3.11 -36.68 7.54
C THR A 842 2.42 -35.69 8.46
N LEU A 843 3.06 -35.43 9.58
CA LEU A 843 2.68 -34.39 10.51
C LEU A 843 3.94 -33.64 10.93
N VAL A 844 3.97 -32.34 10.72
CA VAL A 844 5.07 -31.45 11.08
C VAL A 844 4.57 -30.37 12.01
N ASN A 845 5.33 -30.12 13.08
CA ASN A 845 5.16 -28.97 13.95
C ASN A 845 6.48 -28.22 14.05
N ASN A 846 6.46 -26.93 13.73
CA ASN A 846 7.58 -26.02 13.95
C ASN A 846 7.15 -24.97 14.97
N LEU A 847 7.94 -24.77 16.01
CA LEU A 847 7.76 -23.69 16.97
C LEU A 847 8.99 -22.79 16.91
N GLU A 848 8.77 -21.51 16.65
CA GLU A 848 9.83 -20.52 16.53
C GLU A 848 9.57 -19.32 17.43
N LEU A 849 10.58 -18.91 18.17
CA LEU A 849 10.65 -17.64 18.85
C LEU A 849 11.48 -16.69 17.97
N ARG A 850 10.82 -15.67 17.40
CA ARG A 850 11.43 -14.69 16.51
C ARG A 850 11.53 -13.35 17.22
N PHE A 851 12.71 -12.76 17.23
CA PHE A 851 12.93 -11.43 17.78
C PHE A 851 14.08 -10.71 17.06
N PRO A 852 14.04 -9.38 16.99
CA PRO A 852 15.13 -8.63 16.40
C PRO A 852 16.36 -8.67 17.33
N LEU A 853 17.52 -9.01 16.78
CA LEU A 853 18.81 -8.72 17.42
C LEU A 853 19.18 -7.26 17.21
N PHE A 854 18.94 -6.78 15.99
CA PHE A 854 19.19 -5.40 15.59
C PHE A 854 17.98 -4.90 14.79
N PRO A 855 17.03 -4.20 15.43
CA PRO A 855 15.77 -3.82 14.80
C PRO A 855 15.90 -2.69 13.76
N ASP A 856 16.94 -1.87 13.86
CA ASP A 856 17.18 -0.70 12.99
C ASP A 856 18.68 -0.61 12.64
N VAL A 857 19.19 -1.57 11.85
CA VAL A 857 20.57 -1.53 11.37
C VAL A 857 20.73 -0.41 10.34
N ASN A 858 19.80 -0.34 9.37
CA ASN A 858 19.78 0.64 8.27
C ASN A 858 21.16 0.90 7.64
N TYR A 859 21.98 -0.15 7.52
CA TYR A 859 23.35 -0.01 7.06
C TYR A 859 23.41 -0.14 5.54
N HIS A 860 23.90 0.92 4.91
CA HIS A 860 24.18 0.98 3.48
C HIS A 860 25.58 0.44 3.18
N MET A 861 25.64 -0.60 2.34
CA MET A 861 26.88 -1.22 1.87
C MET A 861 27.25 -0.69 0.49
N TRP A 862 27.60 0.61 0.42
CA TRP A 862 27.90 1.35 -0.81
C TRP A 862 28.97 0.71 -1.73
N TYR A 863 29.81 -0.19 -1.23
CA TYR A 863 30.88 -0.86 -1.99
C TYR A 863 30.47 -2.21 -2.60
N ILE A 864 29.26 -2.71 -2.33
CA ILE A 864 28.72 -3.90 -2.98
C ILE A 864 27.85 -3.45 -4.16
N PHE A 865 28.18 -3.92 -5.36
CA PHE A 865 27.35 -3.75 -6.54
C PHE A 865 26.51 -5.01 -6.80
N PRO A 866 25.19 -4.90 -7.02
CA PRO A 866 24.38 -3.68 -6.91
C PRO A 866 24.18 -3.20 -5.46
N ASP A 867 23.76 -1.93 -5.32
CA ASP A 867 23.54 -1.24 -4.05
C ASP A 867 22.81 -2.11 -3.02
N PHE A 868 23.27 -2.17 -1.77
CA PHE A 868 22.86 -3.19 -0.80
C PHE A 868 22.63 -2.60 0.60
N TYR A 869 21.45 -2.87 1.16
CA TYR A 869 21.05 -2.37 2.47
C TYR A 869 20.72 -3.52 3.42
N ILE A 870 21.20 -3.43 4.66
CA ILE A 870 20.77 -4.28 5.77
C ILE A 870 19.80 -3.48 6.64
N LYS A 871 18.52 -3.82 6.58
CA LYS A 871 17.47 -3.10 7.32
C LYS A 871 17.47 -3.53 8.78
N ASN A 872 17.37 -4.83 9.03
CA ASN A 872 17.35 -5.40 10.36
C ASN A 872 17.82 -6.86 10.34
N ILE A 873 18.15 -7.37 11.53
CA ILE A 873 18.63 -8.73 11.73
C ILE A 873 17.78 -9.38 12.82
N TYR A 874 17.15 -10.50 12.46
CA TYR A 874 16.32 -11.30 13.35
C TYR A 874 17.04 -12.57 13.76
N LEU A 875 16.88 -12.93 15.03
CA LEU A 875 17.20 -14.25 15.54
C LEU A 875 15.91 -15.05 15.67
N ASN A 876 15.93 -16.25 15.10
CA ASN A 876 14.88 -17.24 15.21
C ASN A 876 15.42 -18.40 16.04
N LEU A 877 14.88 -18.64 17.22
CA LEU A 877 15.14 -19.88 17.96
C LEU A 877 14.02 -20.84 17.65
N PHE A 878 14.32 -22.07 17.23
CA PHE A 878 13.29 -22.99 16.79
C PHE A 878 13.45 -24.41 17.35
N SER A 879 12.31 -25.09 17.41
CA SER A 879 12.18 -26.52 17.68
C SER A 879 11.25 -27.11 16.64
N ASP A 880 11.75 -28.09 15.91
CA ASP A 880 11.00 -28.79 14.87
C ASP A 880 10.74 -30.23 15.30
N GLN A 881 9.53 -30.68 15.00
CA GLN A 881 9.09 -32.04 15.28
C GLN A 881 8.31 -32.54 14.09
N GLY A 882 8.52 -33.80 13.74
CA GLY A 882 7.77 -34.40 12.65
C GLY A 882 7.68 -35.89 12.78
N VAL A 883 6.58 -36.44 12.27
CA VAL A 883 6.37 -37.88 12.16
C VAL A 883 5.81 -38.20 10.79
N ARG A 884 6.23 -39.33 10.25
CA ARG A 884 5.71 -39.91 9.01
C ARG A 884 5.20 -41.33 9.26
N TRP A 885 4.17 -41.73 8.53
CA TRP A 885 3.57 -43.06 8.66
C TRP A 885 2.94 -43.54 7.36
N ASP A 886 2.77 -44.84 7.26
CA ASP A 886 2.06 -45.57 6.21
C ASP A 886 0.97 -46.49 6.82
N ASP A 887 0.17 -47.14 5.99
CA ASP A 887 -0.93 -48.01 6.41
C ASP A 887 -0.42 -49.26 7.16
N GLU A 888 0.74 -49.80 6.77
CA GLU A 888 1.44 -50.88 7.49
C GLU A 888 1.93 -50.46 8.89
N THR A 889 1.90 -49.17 9.21
CA THR A 889 2.31 -48.58 10.49
C THR A 889 1.15 -47.91 11.25
N GLU A 890 -0.11 -48.05 10.78
CA GLU A 890 -1.30 -47.42 11.40
C GLU A 890 -1.58 -47.87 12.85
N ASP A 891 -0.93 -48.95 13.30
CA ASP A 891 -0.90 -49.35 14.71
C ASP A 891 -0.16 -48.32 15.61
N PHE A 892 0.44 -47.26 15.06
CA PHE A 892 1.02 -46.15 15.82
C PHE A 892 0.11 -45.62 16.96
N TRP A 893 -1.19 -45.46 16.70
CA TRP A 893 -2.13 -44.95 17.70
C TRP A 893 -2.62 -46.03 18.68
N ARG A 894 -2.48 -47.32 18.34
CA ARG A 894 -3.09 -48.46 19.05
C ARG A 894 -2.08 -49.37 19.78
N ASP A 895 -0.82 -49.45 19.33
CA ASP A 895 0.23 -50.34 19.84
C ASP A 895 1.51 -49.58 20.24
N ARG A 896 2.07 -49.93 21.41
CA ARG A 896 3.35 -49.41 21.91
C ARG A 896 4.57 -49.92 21.11
N GLN A 897 4.52 -51.10 20.49
CA GLN A 897 5.65 -51.62 19.72
C GLN A 897 5.75 -50.99 18.33
N ALA A 898 4.63 -50.71 17.67
CA ALA A 898 4.57 -49.93 16.43
C ALA A 898 5.15 -48.50 16.58
N ARG A 899 4.96 -47.84 17.73
CA ARG A 899 5.57 -46.54 18.06
C ARG A 899 7.10 -46.57 18.12
N ARG A 900 7.71 -47.73 18.38
CA ARG A 900 9.18 -47.88 18.37
C ARG A 900 9.76 -48.06 16.96
N LYS A 901 8.91 -48.37 15.96
CA LYS A 901 9.30 -48.56 14.55
C LYS A 901 9.08 -47.29 13.68
N THR A 902 8.49 -46.23 14.23
CA THR A 902 8.16 -44.99 13.51
C THR A 902 9.22 -43.92 13.76
N ASP A 903 9.73 -43.31 12.69
CA ASP A 903 10.74 -42.25 12.74
C ASP A 903 10.10 -40.92 13.17
N ILE A 904 10.01 -40.69 14.49
CA ILE A 904 9.75 -39.35 15.01
C ILE A 904 11.05 -38.57 14.94
N LEU A 905 11.07 -37.52 14.14
CA LEU A 905 12.21 -36.64 13.96
C LEU A 905 12.05 -35.41 14.83
N HIS A 906 13.13 -35.03 15.48
CA HIS A 906 13.18 -33.86 16.35
C HIS A 906 14.49 -33.13 16.12
N SER A 907 14.40 -31.81 16.01
CA SER A 907 15.56 -30.94 15.96
C SER A 907 15.29 -29.64 16.70
N ALA A 908 16.38 -29.00 17.11
CA ALA A 908 16.34 -27.65 17.64
C ALA A 908 17.50 -26.87 17.07
N GLY A 909 17.33 -25.57 16.94
CA GLY A 909 18.30 -24.75 16.26
C GLY A 909 18.08 -23.27 16.43
N PHE A 910 18.93 -22.52 15.74
CA PHE A 910 18.80 -21.09 15.64
C PHE A 910 19.01 -20.64 14.19
N GLY A 911 18.39 -19.55 13.82
CA GLY A 911 18.52 -18.94 12.51
C GLY A 911 18.73 -17.45 12.60
N LEU A 912 19.63 -16.92 11.78
CA LEU A 912 19.77 -15.50 11.54
C LEU A 912 19.06 -15.16 10.24
N ARG A 913 18.11 -14.24 10.29
CA ARG A 913 17.45 -13.68 9.12
C ARG A 913 17.90 -12.23 8.95
N PHE A 914 18.51 -11.94 7.83
CA PHE A 914 18.91 -10.60 7.41
C PHE A 914 17.85 -10.11 6.43
N ASN A 915 17.10 -9.08 6.80
CA ASN A 915 16.20 -8.43 5.86
C ASN A 915 16.96 -7.34 5.13
N THR A 916 17.00 -7.45 3.82
CA THR A 916 17.91 -6.69 2.97
C THR A 916 17.19 -6.15 1.75
N PHE A 917 17.72 -5.07 1.19
CA PHE A 917 17.25 -4.48 -0.06
C PHE A 917 18.40 -4.35 -1.03
N ILE A 918 18.16 -4.72 -2.28
CA ILE A 918 19.10 -4.52 -3.39
C ILE A 918 18.55 -3.41 -4.28
N LEU A 919 19.43 -2.50 -4.71
CA LEU A 919 19.08 -1.27 -5.44
C LEU A 919 18.03 -0.46 -4.69
N GLU A 920 18.02 -0.60 -3.36
CA GLU A 920 16.99 -0.09 -2.46
C GLU A 920 15.54 -0.48 -2.83
N THR A 921 15.34 -1.35 -3.83
CA THR A 921 14.03 -1.62 -4.44
C THR A 921 13.55 -3.02 -4.12
N PHE A 922 14.47 -3.99 -4.14
CA PHE A 922 14.11 -5.40 -4.11
C PHE A 922 14.32 -5.96 -2.71
N PRO A 923 13.24 -6.19 -1.95
CA PRO A 923 13.36 -6.90 -0.70
C PRO A 923 13.76 -8.35 -0.95
N PHE A 924 14.88 -8.75 -0.37
CA PHE A 924 15.26 -10.15 -0.22
C PHE A 924 15.68 -10.38 1.22
N PHE A 925 15.63 -11.61 1.65
CA PHE A 925 16.21 -11.96 2.93
C PHE A 925 17.10 -13.16 2.79
N PHE A 926 18.23 -13.03 3.46
CA PHE A 926 19.20 -14.09 3.62
C PHE A 926 18.95 -14.75 4.97
N THR A 927 18.78 -16.07 4.97
CA THR A 927 18.65 -16.84 6.20
C THR A 927 19.81 -17.81 6.34
N LEU A 928 20.46 -17.80 7.50
CA LEU A 928 21.41 -18.81 7.93
C LEU A 928 20.81 -19.54 9.12
N GLU A 929 20.44 -20.81 8.93
CA GLU A 929 19.79 -21.61 9.97
C GLU A 929 20.65 -22.82 10.31
N TRP A 930 21.03 -22.96 11.56
CA TRP A 930 21.70 -24.17 12.04
C TRP A 930 20.73 -24.98 12.89
N ALA A 931 20.53 -26.25 12.52
CA ALA A 931 19.66 -27.17 13.23
C ALA A 931 20.43 -28.41 13.67
N LYS A 932 20.33 -28.73 14.96
CA LYS A 932 20.88 -29.93 15.58
C LYS A 932 19.80 -30.99 15.74
N ARG A 933 20.09 -32.22 15.34
CA ARG A 933 19.22 -33.38 15.60
C ARG A 933 19.25 -33.69 17.09
N THR A 934 18.12 -33.93 17.74
CA THR A 934 18.13 -34.24 19.18
C THR A 934 18.54 -35.69 19.47
N ALA A 935 18.27 -36.60 18.52
CA ALA A 935 18.57 -38.03 18.64
C ALA A 935 19.99 -38.44 18.18
N SER A 936 20.79 -37.52 17.63
CA SER A 936 22.15 -37.82 17.15
C SER A 936 23.05 -36.59 17.21
N ASN A 937 24.37 -36.78 17.20
CA ASN A 937 25.34 -35.68 17.25
C ASN A 937 25.49 -34.90 15.92
N GLY A 938 24.63 -35.14 14.93
CA GLY A 938 24.66 -34.45 13.63
C GLY A 938 23.87 -33.14 13.63
N GLY A 939 24.35 -32.16 12.87
CA GLY A 939 23.63 -30.92 12.57
C GLY A 939 23.79 -30.54 11.11
N VAL A 940 22.90 -29.69 10.61
CA VAL A 940 22.95 -29.16 9.24
C VAL A 940 22.84 -27.64 9.31
N LEU A 941 23.69 -26.96 8.55
CA LEU A 941 23.58 -25.54 8.29
C LEU A 941 22.86 -25.35 6.96
N TYR A 942 21.76 -24.60 6.99
CA TYR A 942 20.99 -24.19 5.83
C TYR A 942 21.32 -22.72 5.52
N GLY A 943 21.60 -22.44 4.27
CA GLY A 943 21.65 -21.08 3.73
C GLY A 943 20.55 -20.95 2.70
N SER A 944 19.70 -19.94 2.84
CA SER A 944 18.69 -19.64 1.82
C SER A 944 18.66 -18.14 1.51
N VAL A 945 18.45 -17.83 0.23
CA VAL A 945 18.19 -16.49 -0.26
C VAL A 945 16.79 -16.53 -0.85
N VAL A 946 15.88 -15.75 -0.28
CA VAL A 946 14.49 -15.70 -0.72
C VAL A 946 14.15 -14.27 -1.06
N GLN A 947 13.63 -14.07 -2.27
CA GLN A 947 13.17 -12.77 -2.74
C GLN A 947 11.65 -12.69 -2.63
N TYR A 948 11.13 -11.56 -2.16
CA TYR A 948 9.71 -11.23 -2.28
C TYR A 948 9.53 -10.33 -3.51
N PHE A 949 8.64 -10.70 -4.42
CA PHE A 949 8.14 -9.77 -5.42
C PHE A 949 6.98 -9.01 -4.80
N LEU A 950 7.31 -7.90 -4.13
CA LEU A 950 6.33 -6.85 -3.84
C LEU A 950 6.50 -5.82 -4.95
N PHE A 951 5.82 -6.01 -6.06
CA PHE A 951 5.50 -4.86 -6.90
C PHE A 951 4.15 -4.32 -6.42
N GLN A 952 4.19 -3.11 -5.87
CA GLN A 952 3.04 -2.22 -5.75
C GLN A 952 2.64 -1.79 -7.15
#